data_AF-A0A1D6HKI3-F1
#
_entry.id   AF-A0A1D6HKI3-F1
#
_cell.length_a   1.000
_cell.length_b   1.000
_cell.length_c   1.000
_cell.angle_alpha   90.00
_cell.angle_beta   90.00
_cell.angle_gamma   90.00
#
_symmetry.space_group_name_H-M   'P 1'
#
loop_
_entity.id
_entity.type
_entity.pdbx_description
1 polymer ?
#
loop_
_entity_poly.entity_id
_entity_poly.type
_entity_poly.pdbx_seq_one_letter_code
_entity_poly.pdbx_strand_id
1 'polypeptide(L)'
;MALKLDSLVGDIEDAVSSSVTGKLKSRVDNSEETHHVAIGYLKSIEDLLASVAVTRPQWTRLLSSVDHRVDRSLAILRPQAIVDHRSLLSSLGWPPSLAGSKFSSINSGKQAEIVNPLFVMRGDLKSKYSESFLALCNLQGLQKRRKARQLKGHCVGNQLRQPLWVIEELVNPISTAAQRHFSKWAEKPEFVFALAYKIIRDFVDSMDEILQPLVDKANLIGYSCREEWISGMVIALSTYLAKEIFPKQIEVLQESSSSSDSGSTAYQARVSWLSLVDLMISFDKRIQDLILSAGLLLTVKDDDSWQRISVLCVFCDRPDWLQVWAEIERQESLNKLRSAMDLEKNWSTGIRGTMLEYSDDYKAPVITSVVHHTLSLLIDRARPIPSITLRAEFISMSAAPIISEFLGYMLRRCQEAEGLTALADDNAVLKVSQSINAARYFESTLAEWCEDVFFLEMENLTVNGESGCIFQQEINHLKEFRVEWTDKISTVILRGFDARSRDYLKNKRQWLEKSDGPAVSRTFIESLDYMQEQLSKLQGGLNTVDFVTVWRGVASGVDQLLFAGIFTSGTKVSSDGVERLQGDLSVLFAIFSAWCLRPEGFFPRLSEGLRLLKIDEQQLREGAFKDKNWLREHGIRHLAAADTERIIKNRVYDA
;
A
#
# COMPACT_ATOMS: atom_id res chain seq x y z
N MET A 1 -36.56 1.03 47.93
CA MET A 1 -35.75 0.80 46.71
C MET A 1 -35.31 -0.66 46.61
N ALA A 2 -34.56 -1.20 47.58
CA ALA A 2 -34.23 -2.64 47.63
C ALA A 2 -35.47 -3.55 47.60
N LEU A 3 -36.51 -3.25 48.40
CA LEU A 3 -37.80 -3.97 48.38
C LEU A 3 -38.53 -3.90 47.02
N LYS A 4 -38.35 -2.80 46.28
CA LYS A 4 -38.96 -2.62 44.95
C LYS A 4 -38.21 -3.44 43.90
N LEU A 5 -36.88 -3.52 43.99
CA LEU A 5 -36.07 -4.40 43.15
C LEU A 5 -36.35 -5.87 43.47
N ASP A 6 -36.48 -6.24 44.74
CA ASP A 6 -36.75 -7.63 45.13
C ASP A 6 -38.13 -8.11 44.69
N SER A 7 -39.16 -7.27 44.81
CA SER A 7 -40.49 -7.52 44.21
C SER A 7 -40.40 -7.70 42.70
N LEU A 8 -39.76 -6.78 41.98
CA LEU A 8 -39.66 -6.88 40.51
C LEU A 8 -38.84 -8.10 40.06
N VAL A 9 -37.79 -8.50 40.79
CA VAL A 9 -37.05 -9.72 40.48
C VAL A 9 -37.89 -10.97 40.77
N GLY A 10 -38.67 -10.98 41.86
CA GLY A 10 -39.65 -12.03 42.14
C GLY A 10 -40.70 -12.15 41.03
N ASP A 11 -41.26 -11.02 40.58
CA ASP A 11 -42.24 -10.98 39.49
C ASP A 11 -41.65 -11.50 38.16
N ILE A 12 -40.35 -11.28 37.90
CA ILE A 12 -39.65 -11.87 36.76
C ILE A 12 -39.46 -13.37 36.92
N GLU A 13 -38.96 -13.82 38.07
CA GLU A 13 -38.72 -15.24 38.34
C GLU A 13 -40.01 -16.05 38.25
N ASP A 14 -41.12 -15.48 38.72
CA ASP A 14 -42.47 -16.04 38.60
C ASP A 14 -42.96 -16.02 37.14
N ALA A 15 -42.75 -14.92 36.41
CA ALA A 15 -43.10 -14.83 34.98
C ALA A 15 -42.31 -15.83 34.13
N VAL A 16 -41.00 -15.99 34.37
CA VAL A 16 -40.14 -16.98 33.69
C VAL A 16 -40.61 -18.40 34.03
N SER A 17 -40.88 -18.66 35.31
CA SER A 17 -41.38 -19.98 35.75
C SER A 17 -42.75 -20.30 35.14
N SER A 18 -43.63 -19.31 35.00
CA SER A 18 -44.93 -19.44 34.35
C SER A 18 -44.82 -19.73 32.84
N SER A 19 -43.86 -19.09 32.14
CA SER A 19 -43.60 -19.37 30.72
C SER A 19 -43.12 -20.81 30.49
N VAL A 20 -42.27 -21.33 31.40
CA VAL A 20 -41.77 -22.71 31.34
C VAL A 20 -42.86 -23.73 31.70
N THR A 21 -43.69 -23.44 32.71
CA THR A 21 -44.73 -24.37 33.21
C THR A 21 -46.04 -24.33 32.41
N GLY A 22 -46.36 -23.21 31.75
CA GLY A 22 -47.54 -23.07 30.89
C GLY A 22 -47.56 -24.04 29.71
N LYS A 23 -46.39 -24.49 29.21
CA LYS A 23 -46.28 -25.52 28.16
C LYS A 23 -46.72 -26.91 28.61
N LEU A 24 -46.76 -27.22 29.91
CA LEU A 24 -47.21 -28.51 30.43
C LEU A 24 -48.75 -28.63 30.50
N LYS A 25 -49.48 -27.51 30.42
CA LYS A 25 -50.95 -27.48 30.49
C LYS A 25 -51.52 -26.56 29.41
N SER A 26 -51.59 -27.09 28.18
CA SER A 26 -52.41 -26.64 27.05
C SER A 26 -52.28 -25.18 26.56
N ARG A 27 -52.12 -25.09 25.23
CA ARG A 27 -52.39 -23.95 24.32
C ARG A 27 -51.26 -22.91 24.20
N VAL A 28 -50.75 -22.85 22.97
CA VAL A 28 -49.71 -21.94 22.43
C VAL A 28 -50.06 -20.45 22.56
N ASP A 29 -51.30 -20.10 22.96
CA ASP A 29 -51.77 -18.71 23.02
C ASP A 29 -51.28 -17.92 24.26
N ASN A 30 -50.84 -18.57 25.35
CA ASN A 30 -50.43 -17.86 26.58
C ASN A 30 -48.92 -17.57 26.69
N SER A 31 -48.05 -18.22 25.90
CA SER A 31 -46.60 -18.06 26.07
C SER A 31 -46.07 -16.71 25.55
N GLU A 32 -46.65 -16.18 24.47
CA GLU A 32 -46.21 -14.91 23.87
C GLU A 32 -46.53 -13.71 24.77
N GLU A 33 -47.70 -13.71 25.42
CA GLU A 33 -48.11 -12.68 26.38
C GLU A 33 -47.23 -12.70 27.64
N THR A 34 -46.85 -13.90 28.13
CA THR A 34 -45.93 -14.02 29.27
C THR A 34 -44.51 -13.53 28.97
N HIS A 35 -44.02 -13.67 27.73
CA HIS A 35 -42.72 -13.11 27.33
C HIS A 35 -42.73 -11.59 27.31
N HIS A 36 -43.80 -10.96 26.82
CA HIS A 36 -43.94 -9.50 26.82
C HIS A 36 -43.94 -8.93 28.24
N VAL A 37 -44.65 -9.59 29.17
CA VAL A 37 -44.68 -9.22 30.58
C VAL A 37 -43.30 -9.37 31.23
N ALA A 38 -42.61 -10.50 31.02
CA ALA A 38 -41.27 -10.72 31.54
C ALA A 38 -40.25 -9.71 31.00
N ILE A 39 -40.30 -9.39 29.70
CA ILE A 39 -39.45 -8.36 29.07
C ILE A 39 -39.76 -6.96 29.62
N GLY A 40 -41.03 -6.65 29.89
CA GLY A 40 -41.45 -5.39 30.51
C GLY A 40 -40.87 -5.20 31.91
N TYR A 41 -40.89 -6.25 32.73
CA TYR A 41 -40.24 -6.22 34.04
C TYR A 41 -38.72 -6.12 33.93
N LEU A 42 -38.08 -6.86 33.01
CA LEU A 42 -36.64 -6.76 32.76
C LEU A 42 -36.22 -5.32 32.38
N LYS A 43 -36.98 -4.66 31.50
CA LYS A 43 -36.75 -3.25 31.13
C LYS A 43 -36.86 -2.33 32.36
N SER A 44 -37.91 -2.50 33.15
CA SER A 44 -38.15 -1.70 34.36
C SER A 44 -37.03 -1.88 35.40
N ILE A 45 -36.51 -3.11 35.56
CA ILE A 45 -35.35 -3.38 36.40
C ILE A 45 -34.11 -2.70 35.85
N GLU A 46 -33.83 -2.81 34.55
CA GLU A 46 -32.64 -2.20 33.95
C GLU A 46 -32.67 -0.67 34.06
N ASP A 47 -33.82 -0.02 33.87
CA ASP A 47 -33.97 1.43 34.04
C ASP A 47 -33.72 1.86 35.50
N LEU A 48 -34.20 1.07 36.47
CA LEU A 48 -33.91 1.28 37.89
C LEU A 48 -32.43 1.07 38.20
N LEU A 49 -31.80 0.00 37.70
CA LEU A 49 -30.38 -0.29 37.91
C LEU A 49 -29.49 0.78 37.29
N ALA A 50 -29.83 1.28 36.09
CA ALA A 50 -29.13 2.39 35.46
C ALA A 50 -29.20 3.67 36.29
N SER A 51 -30.37 4.00 36.84
CA SER A 51 -30.54 5.17 37.72
C SER A 51 -29.75 5.04 39.03
N VAL A 52 -29.70 3.83 39.62
CA VAL A 52 -28.96 3.54 40.86
C VAL A 52 -27.46 3.59 40.63
N ALA A 53 -26.98 3.06 39.50
CA ALA A 53 -25.56 3.09 39.15
C ALA A 53 -25.01 4.53 39.04
N VAL A 54 -25.83 5.48 38.58
CA VAL A 54 -25.44 6.90 38.49
C VAL A 54 -25.58 7.63 39.82
N THR A 55 -26.69 7.42 40.54
CA THR A 55 -27.00 8.17 41.77
C THR A 55 -26.27 7.65 43.01
N ARG A 56 -25.88 6.37 43.04
CA ARG A 56 -25.31 5.69 44.21
C ARG A 56 -24.22 4.66 43.82
N PRO A 57 -23.01 5.12 43.45
CA PRO A 57 -21.93 4.23 42.97
C PRO A 57 -21.45 3.24 44.03
N GLN A 58 -21.67 3.51 45.32
CA GLN A 58 -21.30 2.62 46.44
C GLN A 58 -22.16 1.35 46.58
N TRP A 59 -23.23 1.19 45.79
CA TRP A 59 -24.16 0.05 45.89
C TRP A 59 -23.80 -1.12 44.94
N THR A 60 -22.52 -1.31 44.67
CA THR A 60 -22.01 -2.33 43.72
C THR A 60 -22.44 -3.75 44.05
N ARG A 61 -22.42 -4.15 45.33
CA ARG A 61 -22.82 -5.51 45.76
C ARG A 61 -24.32 -5.80 45.56
N LEU A 62 -25.16 -4.78 45.69
CA LEU A 62 -26.59 -4.90 45.41
C LEU A 62 -26.83 -5.00 43.91
N LEU A 63 -26.16 -4.16 43.12
CA LEU A 63 -26.21 -4.21 41.65
C LEU A 63 -25.76 -5.58 41.12
N SER A 64 -24.66 -6.14 41.63
CA SER A 64 -24.15 -7.45 41.22
C SER A 64 -25.10 -8.59 41.62
N SER A 65 -25.72 -8.53 42.79
CA SER A 65 -26.68 -9.54 43.25
C SER A 65 -27.96 -9.56 42.40
N VAL A 66 -28.51 -8.39 42.07
CA VAL A 66 -29.66 -8.28 41.15
C VAL A 66 -29.24 -8.73 39.75
N ASP A 67 -28.04 -8.36 39.31
CA ASP A 67 -27.54 -8.77 38.02
C ASP A 67 -27.45 -10.31 37.92
N HIS A 68 -26.88 -11.02 38.89
CA HIS A 68 -26.84 -12.49 38.87
C HIS A 68 -28.22 -13.16 38.73
N ARG A 69 -29.25 -12.62 39.41
CA ARG A 69 -30.62 -13.15 39.31
C ARG A 69 -31.22 -12.89 37.92
N VAL A 70 -31.04 -11.68 37.39
CA VAL A 70 -31.48 -11.34 36.03
C VAL A 70 -30.76 -12.18 34.98
N ASP A 71 -29.46 -12.46 35.13
CA ASP A 71 -28.71 -13.32 34.20
C ASP A 71 -29.23 -14.76 34.21
N ARG A 72 -29.62 -15.27 35.39
CA ARG A 72 -30.28 -16.59 35.51
C ARG A 72 -31.62 -16.62 34.77
N SER A 73 -32.44 -15.57 34.90
CA SER A 73 -33.72 -15.47 34.17
C SER A 73 -33.51 -15.32 32.67
N LEU A 74 -32.53 -14.54 32.22
CA LEU A 74 -32.18 -14.40 30.81
C LEU A 74 -31.62 -15.69 30.21
N ALA A 75 -30.86 -16.49 30.98
CA ALA A 75 -30.35 -17.78 30.55
C ALA A 75 -31.45 -18.81 30.24
N ILE A 76 -32.65 -18.62 30.82
CA ILE A 76 -33.84 -19.45 30.55
C ILE A 76 -34.71 -18.84 29.45
N LEU A 77 -35.00 -17.53 29.54
CA LEU A 77 -35.87 -16.83 28.60
C LEU A 77 -35.30 -16.79 27.17
N ARG A 78 -33.99 -16.60 27.01
CA ARG A 78 -33.38 -16.45 25.68
C ARG A 78 -33.49 -17.74 24.84
N PRO A 79 -33.04 -18.92 25.31
CA PRO A 79 -33.21 -20.16 24.55
C PRO A 79 -34.67 -20.47 24.24
N GLN A 80 -35.57 -20.21 25.20
CA GLN A 80 -36.99 -20.45 25.03
C GLN A 80 -37.59 -19.56 23.92
N ALA A 81 -37.32 -18.25 23.94
CA ALA A 81 -37.78 -17.33 22.92
C ALA A 81 -37.25 -17.69 21.52
N ILE A 82 -36.00 -18.17 21.42
CA ILE A 82 -35.42 -18.64 20.16
C ILE A 82 -36.14 -19.90 19.64
N VAL A 83 -36.42 -20.88 20.51
CA VAL A 83 -37.15 -22.10 20.13
C VAL A 83 -38.56 -21.77 19.65
N ASP A 84 -39.25 -20.88 20.35
CA ASP A 84 -40.61 -20.45 19.97
C ASP A 84 -40.58 -19.73 18.62
N HIS A 85 -39.62 -18.83 18.40
CA HIS A 85 -39.42 -18.17 17.10
C HIS A 85 -39.11 -19.16 15.95
N ARG A 86 -38.24 -20.14 16.18
CA ARG A 86 -37.92 -21.21 15.20
C ARG A 86 -39.14 -22.05 14.84
N SER A 87 -40.02 -22.31 15.81
CA SER A 87 -41.25 -23.07 15.57
C SER A 87 -42.21 -22.30 14.64
N LEU A 88 -42.31 -20.98 14.83
CA LEU A 88 -43.08 -20.10 13.95
C LEU A 88 -42.46 -20.02 12.55
N LEU A 89 -41.14 -19.86 12.44
CA LEU A 89 -40.43 -19.90 11.16
C LEU A 89 -40.66 -21.21 10.40
N SER A 90 -40.59 -22.35 11.09
CA SER A 90 -40.89 -23.66 10.52
C SER A 90 -42.34 -23.73 10.00
N SER A 91 -43.30 -23.18 10.75
CA SER A 91 -44.71 -23.14 10.33
C SER A 91 -44.96 -22.28 9.08
N LEU A 92 -44.09 -21.30 8.84
CA LEU A 92 -44.11 -20.43 7.66
C LEU A 92 -43.43 -21.07 6.43
N GLY A 93 -42.85 -22.27 6.58
CA GLY A 93 -42.11 -22.95 5.53
C GLY A 93 -40.68 -22.43 5.35
N TRP A 94 -40.10 -21.83 6.40
CA TRP A 94 -38.68 -21.47 6.43
C TRP A 94 -37.82 -22.66 6.91
N PRO A 95 -36.67 -22.97 6.28
CA PRO A 95 -36.12 -22.33 5.08
C PRO A 95 -36.86 -22.78 3.80
N PRO A 96 -37.02 -21.89 2.81
CA PRO A 96 -37.62 -22.24 1.53
C PRO A 96 -36.77 -23.25 0.76
N SER A 97 -37.43 -24.06 -0.08
CA SER A 97 -36.76 -25.09 -0.87
C SER A 97 -35.82 -24.47 -1.92
N LEU A 98 -34.52 -24.64 -1.72
CA LEU A 98 -33.48 -24.21 -2.67
C LEU A 98 -33.45 -25.05 -3.98
N ALA A 99 -34.23 -26.14 -4.03
CA ALA A 99 -34.22 -27.17 -5.08
C ALA A 99 -35.01 -26.81 -6.38
N GLY A 100 -35.59 -25.61 -6.49
CA GLY A 100 -36.30 -25.17 -7.70
C GLY A 100 -35.39 -24.76 -8.89
N SER A 101 -34.07 -24.70 -8.70
CA SER A 101 -33.13 -24.16 -9.70
C SER A 101 -32.46 -25.26 -10.51
N LYS A 102 -33.09 -25.73 -11.60
CA LYS A 102 -32.33 -26.36 -12.69
C LYS A 102 -31.48 -25.26 -13.33
N PHE A 103 -30.19 -25.18 -13.00
CA PHE A 103 -29.22 -24.22 -13.55
C PHE A 103 -28.88 -24.44 -15.05
N SER A 104 -29.59 -25.33 -15.75
CA SER A 104 -29.38 -25.63 -17.17
C SER A 104 -30.51 -25.08 -18.05
N SER A 105 -30.49 -23.78 -18.35
CA SER A 105 -30.72 -23.24 -19.71
C SER A 105 -30.80 -21.72 -19.62
N ILE A 106 -29.95 -21.03 -20.36
CA ILE A 106 -29.90 -19.56 -20.47
C ILE A 106 -31.03 -19.02 -21.36
N ASN A 107 -31.91 -19.88 -21.91
CA ASN A 107 -32.91 -19.48 -22.91
C ASN A 107 -34.34 -19.79 -22.45
N SER A 108 -34.87 -19.02 -21.50
CA SER A 108 -36.29 -18.63 -21.45
C SER A 108 -36.50 -17.59 -20.34
N GLY A 109 -37.09 -16.45 -20.69
CA GLY A 109 -37.21 -15.25 -19.84
C GLY A 109 -38.17 -15.32 -18.65
N LYS A 110 -38.25 -16.45 -17.93
CA LYS A 110 -38.91 -16.54 -16.62
C LYS A 110 -38.05 -17.41 -15.70
N GLN A 111 -37.16 -16.76 -14.95
CA GLN A 111 -36.34 -17.42 -13.94
C GLN A 111 -37.27 -17.99 -12.85
N ALA A 112 -37.04 -19.24 -12.43
CA ALA A 112 -37.74 -19.81 -11.29
C ALA A 112 -37.34 -19.04 -10.02
N GLU A 113 -38.19 -18.09 -9.61
CA GLU A 113 -38.03 -17.28 -8.40
C GLU A 113 -38.23 -18.17 -7.17
N ILE A 114 -37.31 -18.08 -6.22
CA ILE A 114 -37.49 -18.68 -4.91
C ILE A 114 -38.61 -17.88 -4.23
N VAL A 115 -39.77 -18.49 -4.03
CA VAL A 115 -40.89 -17.81 -3.37
C VAL A 115 -40.49 -17.50 -1.93
N ASN A 116 -40.39 -16.21 -1.61
CA ASN A 116 -40.04 -15.76 -0.28
C ASN A 116 -41.26 -15.86 0.65
N PRO A 117 -41.25 -16.78 1.64
CA PRO A 117 -42.40 -17.03 2.51
C PRO A 117 -42.74 -15.84 3.43
N LEU A 118 -41.82 -14.88 3.62
CA LEU A 118 -42.07 -13.69 4.43
C LEU A 118 -43.13 -12.78 3.79
N PHE A 119 -43.18 -12.69 2.46
CA PHE A 119 -44.21 -11.92 1.74
C PHE A 119 -45.59 -12.62 1.72
N VAL A 120 -45.64 -13.92 1.99
CA VAL A 120 -46.87 -14.73 1.95
C VAL A 120 -47.63 -14.66 3.29
N MET A 121 -47.05 -14.05 4.33
CA MET A 121 -47.65 -13.93 5.66
C MET A 121 -48.99 -13.15 5.64
N ARG A 122 -50.05 -13.75 6.18
CA ARG A 122 -51.39 -13.12 6.32
C ARG A 122 -51.99 -13.32 7.71
N GLY A 123 -52.77 -12.33 8.16
CA GLY A 123 -53.62 -12.43 9.37
C GLY A 123 -52.83 -12.67 10.66
N ASP A 124 -53.38 -13.54 11.52
CA ASP A 124 -52.88 -13.81 12.88
C ASP A 124 -51.42 -14.31 12.90
N LEU A 125 -51.00 -15.08 11.88
CA LEU A 125 -49.61 -15.57 11.77
C LEU A 125 -48.61 -14.42 11.64
N LYS A 126 -48.97 -13.34 10.93
CA LYS A 126 -48.12 -12.14 10.80
C LYS A 126 -48.00 -11.41 12.15
N SER A 127 -49.08 -11.33 12.93
CA SER A 127 -49.04 -10.71 14.26
C SER A 127 -48.15 -11.50 15.20
N LYS A 128 -48.36 -12.82 15.30
CA LYS A 128 -47.56 -13.72 16.16
C LYS A 128 -46.08 -13.71 15.78
N TYR A 129 -45.77 -13.75 14.48
CA TYR A 129 -44.38 -13.62 14.01
C TYR A 129 -43.77 -12.27 14.39
N SER A 130 -44.49 -11.17 14.16
CA SER A 130 -44.01 -9.81 14.48
C SER A 130 -43.78 -9.64 15.98
N GLU A 131 -44.66 -10.19 16.81
CA GLU A 131 -44.56 -10.18 18.28
C GLU A 131 -43.35 -10.99 18.77
N SER A 132 -43.15 -12.19 18.23
CA SER A 132 -41.97 -13.01 18.50
C SER A 132 -40.67 -12.33 18.06
N PHE A 133 -40.66 -11.72 16.87
CA PHE A 133 -39.54 -10.93 16.34
C PHE A 133 -39.19 -9.76 17.27
N LEU A 134 -40.19 -8.97 17.66
CA LEU A 134 -40.03 -7.84 18.58
C LEU A 134 -39.54 -8.29 19.95
N ALA A 135 -40.02 -9.42 20.47
CA ALA A 135 -39.56 -9.97 21.74
C ALA A 135 -38.05 -10.28 21.72
N LEU A 136 -37.57 -10.94 20.66
CA LEU A 136 -36.13 -11.22 20.50
C LEU A 136 -35.29 -9.95 20.33
N CYS A 137 -35.73 -9.00 19.51
CA CYS A 137 -35.06 -7.70 19.36
C CYS A 137 -34.99 -6.94 20.69
N ASN A 138 -36.07 -6.93 21.46
CA ASN A 138 -36.11 -6.28 22.77
C ASN A 138 -35.19 -6.96 23.79
N LEU A 139 -35.10 -8.30 23.78
CA LEU A 139 -34.17 -9.05 24.63
C LEU A 139 -32.72 -8.75 24.26
N GLN A 140 -32.39 -8.71 22.97
CA GLN A 140 -31.05 -8.34 22.50
C GLN A 140 -30.68 -6.90 22.91
N GLY A 141 -31.60 -5.96 22.70
CA GLY A 141 -31.41 -4.56 23.11
C GLY A 141 -31.23 -4.39 24.61
N LEU A 142 -31.92 -5.19 25.42
CA LEU A 142 -31.74 -5.24 26.88
C LEU A 142 -30.36 -5.78 27.25
N GLN A 143 -29.91 -6.88 26.63
CA GLN A 143 -28.59 -7.44 26.89
C GLN A 143 -27.46 -6.46 26.50
N LYS A 144 -27.60 -5.74 25.38
CA LYS A 144 -26.64 -4.72 24.95
C LYS A 144 -26.54 -3.58 25.98
N ARG A 145 -27.68 -3.02 26.41
CA ARG A 145 -27.72 -1.95 27.43
C ARG A 145 -27.09 -2.38 28.75
N ARG A 146 -27.41 -3.59 29.19
CA ARG A 146 -26.87 -4.19 30.41
C ARG A 146 -25.35 -4.38 30.35
N LYS A 147 -24.82 -4.95 29.26
CA LYS A 147 -23.36 -5.07 29.05
C LYS A 147 -22.67 -3.71 29.04
N ALA A 148 -23.26 -2.71 28.38
CA ALA A 148 -22.72 -1.35 28.37
C ALA A 148 -22.68 -0.72 29.78
N ARG A 149 -23.72 -0.95 30.61
CA ARG A 149 -23.72 -0.53 32.02
C ARG A 149 -22.63 -1.23 32.84
N GLN A 150 -22.51 -2.55 32.72
CA GLN A 150 -21.53 -3.35 33.47
C GLN A 150 -20.08 -3.00 33.15
N LEU A 151 -19.83 -2.60 31.89
CA LEU A 151 -18.49 -2.28 31.40
C LEU A 151 -18.12 -0.78 31.53
N LYS A 152 -19.03 0.05 32.06
CA LYS A 152 -18.80 1.49 32.25
C LYS A 152 -17.64 1.73 33.23
N GLY A 153 -16.50 2.19 32.71
CA GLY A 153 -15.27 2.44 33.47
C GLY A 153 -14.08 1.53 33.11
N HIS A 154 -14.29 0.49 32.29
CA HIS A 154 -13.21 -0.25 31.65
C HIS A 154 -13.05 0.28 30.21
N CYS A 155 -11.82 0.57 29.77
CA CYS A 155 -11.56 0.92 28.37
C CYS A 155 -11.91 -0.29 27.49
N VAL A 156 -13.10 -0.31 26.91
CA VAL A 156 -13.49 -1.32 25.94
C VAL A 156 -13.49 -0.67 24.56
N GLY A 157 -12.28 -0.50 24.02
CA GLY A 157 -12.13 -0.35 22.57
C GLY A 157 -12.62 -1.63 21.90
N ASN A 158 -13.50 -1.49 20.92
CA ASN A 158 -14.00 -2.55 20.03
C ASN A 158 -14.73 -3.72 20.71
N GLN A 159 -15.90 -3.44 21.29
CA GLN A 159 -16.91 -4.51 21.40
C GLN A 159 -17.37 -4.89 19.99
N LEU A 160 -16.90 -6.03 19.49
CA LEU A 160 -17.41 -6.69 18.27
C LEU A 160 -18.94 -6.62 18.25
N ARG A 161 -19.49 -5.94 17.24
CA ARG A 161 -20.93 -5.78 17.04
C ARG A 161 -21.56 -7.18 16.94
N GLN A 162 -22.37 -7.55 17.94
CA GLN A 162 -23.05 -8.84 17.92
C GLN A 162 -24.07 -8.87 16.79
N PRO A 163 -24.14 -9.95 15.99
CA PRO A 163 -25.13 -10.09 14.93
C PRO A 163 -26.56 -10.03 15.48
N LEU A 164 -27.51 -9.58 14.67
CA LEU A 164 -28.93 -9.60 15.05
C LEU A 164 -29.40 -11.05 15.21
N TRP A 165 -29.83 -11.43 16.42
CA TRP A 165 -30.24 -12.81 16.69
C TRP A 165 -31.36 -13.26 15.77
N VAL A 166 -32.31 -12.38 15.48
CA VAL A 166 -33.44 -12.72 14.62
C VAL A 166 -33.01 -13.01 13.18
N ILE A 167 -31.98 -12.31 12.70
CA ILE A 167 -31.40 -12.56 11.39
C ILE A 167 -30.55 -13.84 11.40
N GLU A 168 -29.80 -14.11 12.47
CA GLU A 168 -29.09 -15.40 12.62
C GLU A 168 -30.05 -16.60 12.53
N GLU A 169 -31.24 -16.48 13.12
CA GLU A 169 -32.27 -17.52 13.07
C GLU A 169 -32.87 -17.73 11.66
N LEU A 170 -32.80 -16.71 10.81
CA LEU A 170 -33.16 -16.82 9.38
C LEU A 170 -32.02 -17.42 8.55
N VAL A 171 -30.77 -16.98 8.81
CA VAL A 171 -29.58 -17.37 8.04
C VAL A 171 -29.19 -18.82 8.30
N ASN A 172 -29.18 -19.28 9.57
CA ASN A 172 -28.66 -20.60 9.95
C ASN A 172 -29.35 -21.79 9.22
N PRO A 173 -30.69 -21.84 9.11
CA PRO A 173 -31.37 -22.91 8.38
C PRO A 173 -31.06 -22.89 6.87
N ILE A 174 -30.97 -21.69 6.26
CA ILE A 174 -30.64 -21.55 4.84
C ILE A 174 -29.19 -21.93 4.57
N SER A 175 -28.26 -21.48 5.42
CA SER A 175 -26.85 -21.88 5.37
C SER A 175 -26.69 -23.41 5.42
N THR A 176 -27.39 -24.06 6.35
CA THR A 176 -27.38 -25.54 6.47
C THR A 176 -27.94 -26.23 5.22
N ALA A 177 -29.00 -25.69 4.63
CA ALA A 177 -29.58 -26.21 3.39
C ALA A 177 -28.63 -26.00 2.19
N ALA A 178 -28.02 -24.82 2.08
CA ALA A 178 -27.07 -24.46 1.03
C ALA A 178 -25.78 -25.29 1.13
N GLN A 179 -25.30 -25.58 2.34
CA GLN A 179 -24.10 -26.39 2.57
C GLN A 179 -24.19 -27.78 1.93
N ARG A 180 -25.38 -28.40 1.91
CA ARG A 180 -25.61 -29.69 1.21
C ARG A 180 -25.40 -29.60 -0.30
N HIS A 181 -25.65 -28.43 -0.89
CA HIS A 181 -25.37 -28.16 -2.30
C HIS A 181 -23.89 -27.82 -2.49
N PHE A 182 -23.32 -27.00 -1.59
CA PHE A 182 -21.91 -26.62 -1.64
C PHE A 182 -20.97 -27.84 -1.61
N SER A 183 -21.22 -28.81 -0.74
CA SER A 183 -20.43 -30.05 -0.68
C SER A 183 -20.40 -30.83 -2.01
N LYS A 184 -21.42 -30.69 -2.88
CA LYS A 184 -21.46 -31.33 -4.21
C LYS A 184 -20.67 -30.55 -5.26
N TRP A 185 -20.37 -29.28 -5.01
CA TRP A 185 -19.69 -28.37 -5.92
C TRP A 185 -18.31 -27.96 -5.39
N ALA A 186 -17.68 -28.78 -4.55
CA ALA A 186 -16.35 -28.50 -4.03
C ALA A 186 -15.31 -28.25 -5.14
N GLU A 187 -15.46 -28.91 -6.29
CA GLU A 187 -14.61 -28.73 -7.48
C GLU A 187 -15.05 -27.55 -8.38
N LYS A 188 -16.21 -26.95 -8.12
CA LYS A 188 -16.83 -25.89 -8.93
C LYS A 188 -17.32 -24.73 -8.05
N PRO A 189 -16.39 -23.98 -7.43
CA PRO A 189 -16.72 -22.89 -6.52
C PRO A 189 -17.59 -21.81 -7.16
N GLU A 190 -17.58 -21.66 -8.49
CA GLU A 190 -18.43 -20.71 -9.22
C GLU A 190 -19.93 -20.92 -8.93
N PHE A 191 -20.38 -22.16 -8.77
CA PHE A 191 -21.77 -22.45 -8.42
C PHE A 191 -22.10 -22.14 -6.96
N VAL A 192 -21.11 -22.28 -6.07
CA VAL A 192 -21.23 -21.91 -4.65
C VAL A 192 -21.45 -20.40 -4.54
N PHE A 193 -20.58 -19.59 -5.15
CA PHE A 193 -20.71 -18.13 -5.16
C PHE A 193 -22.00 -17.67 -5.85
N ALA A 194 -22.37 -18.28 -6.98
CA ALA A 194 -23.60 -17.94 -7.69
C ALA A 194 -24.86 -18.22 -6.86
N LEU A 195 -24.92 -19.36 -6.16
CA LEU A 195 -26.04 -19.70 -5.28
C LEU A 195 -26.09 -18.75 -4.07
N ALA A 196 -24.95 -18.48 -3.43
CA ALA A 196 -24.87 -17.57 -2.29
C ALA A 196 -25.36 -16.16 -2.68
N TYR A 197 -24.87 -15.63 -3.81
CA TYR A 197 -25.30 -14.32 -4.31
C TYR A 197 -26.80 -14.30 -4.65
N LYS A 198 -27.30 -15.36 -5.30
CA LYS A 198 -28.72 -15.49 -5.62
C LYS A 198 -29.58 -15.44 -4.35
N ILE A 199 -29.21 -16.20 -3.32
CA ILE A 199 -29.94 -16.19 -2.03
C ILE A 199 -29.88 -14.80 -1.39
N ILE A 200 -28.72 -14.14 -1.39
CA ILE A 200 -28.60 -12.80 -0.81
C ILE A 200 -29.55 -11.83 -1.53
N ARG A 201 -29.46 -11.77 -2.86
CA ARG A 201 -30.27 -10.88 -3.71
C ARG A 201 -31.76 -11.17 -3.61
N ASP A 202 -32.18 -12.43 -3.71
CA ASP A 202 -33.61 -12.79 -3.80
C ASP A 202 -34.38 -12.53 -2.48
N PHE A 203 -33.66 -12.42 -1.35
CA PHE A 203 -34.27 -12.18 -0.04
C PHE A 203 -34.02 -10.78 0.52
N VAL A 204 -33.14 -9.97 -0.08
CA VAL A 204 -32.74 -8.66 0.47
C VAL A 204 -33.94 -7.71 0.61
N ASP A 205 -34.83 -7.66 -0.38
CA ASP A 205 -35.99 -6.76 -0.37
C ASP A 205 -36.93 -7.06 0.79
N SER A 206 -37.08 -8.33 1.19
CA SER A 206 -37.90 -8.68 2.37
C SER A 206 -37.28 -8.23 3.69
N MET A 207 -35.95 -8.15 3.76
CA MET A 207 -35.26 -7.65 4.94
C MET A 207 -35.57 -6.17 5.12
N ASP A 208 -35.66 -5.42 4.02
CA ASP A 208 -35.94 -3.99 4.02
C ASP A 208 -37.43 -3.68 4.21
N GLU A 209 -38.31 -4.34 3.46
CA GLU A 209 -39.74 -4.00 3.46
C GLU A 209 -40.50 -4.58 4.67
N ILE A 210 -40.08 -5.74 5.18
CA ILE A 210 -40.82 -6.46 6.23
C ILE A 210 -40.10 -6.39 7.57
N LEU A 211 -38.78 -6.63 7.61
CA LEU A 211 -38.06 -6.81 8.88
C LEU A 211 -37.49 -5.49 9.43
N GLN A 212 -36.99 -4.59 8.59
CA GLN A 212 -36.45 -3.30 9.04
C GLN A 212 -37.46 -2.49 9.87
N PRO A 213 -38.75 -2.36 9.48
CA PRO A 213 -39.74 -1.66 10.30
C PRO A 213 -39.96 -2.27 11.69
N LEU A 214 -39.77 -3.59 11.83
CA LEU A 214 -39.87 -4.28 13.13
C LEU A 214 -38.64 -3.99 14.01
N VAL A 215 -37.45 -3.92 13.42
CA VAL A 215 -36.23 -3.52 14.13
C VAL A 215 -36.31 -2.07 14.58
N ASP A 216 -36.82 -1.19 13.73
CA ASP A 216 -37.04 0.22 14.04
C ASP A 216 -38.06 0.37 15.19
N LYS A 217 -39.16 -0.40 15.16
CA LYS A 217 -40.14 -0.46 16.25
C LYS A 217 -39.55 -0.98 17.57
N ALA A 218 -38.52 -1.83 17.52
CA ALA A 218 -37.80 -2.30 18.70
C ALA A 218 -36.74 -1.30 19.22
N ASN A 219 -36.52 -0.17 18.54
CA ASN A 219 -35.52 0.85 18.86
C ASN A 219 -34.08 0.32 18.96
N LEU A 220 -33.70 -0.63 18.11
CA LEU A 220 -32.33 -1.13 18.01
C LEU A 220 -31.47 -0.23 17.12
N ILE A 221 -30.98 0.86 17.70
CA ILE A 221 -30.17 1.86 16.99
C ILE A 221 -28.85 1.24 16.49
N GLY A 222 -28.54 1.52 15.21
CA GLY A 222 -27.29 1.11 14.55
C GLY A 222 -27.34 -0.28 13.92
N TYR A 223 -28.53 -0.87 13.75
CA TYR A 223 -28.70 -2.14 13.03
C TYR A 223 -29.51 -1.94 11.74
N SER A 224 -28.96 -2.43 10.63
CA SER A 224 -29.66 -2.59 9.36
C SER A 224 -29.94 -4.07 9.11
N CYS A 225 -31.20 -4.44 8.87
CA CYS A 225 -31.58 -5.79 8.50
C CYS A 225 -30.87 -6.25 7.22
N ARG A 226 -30.69 -5.35 6.25
CA ARG A 226 -29.94 -5.61 5.01
C ARG A 226 -28.49 -5.96 5.29
N GLU A 227 -27.77 -5.11 6.03
CA GLU A 227 -26.36 -5.36 6.37
C GLU A 227 -26.18 -6.67 7.14
N GLU A 228 -27.04 -6.92 8.12
CA GLU A 228 -26.95 -8.12 8.97
C GLU A 228 -27.32 -9.39 8.19
N TRP A 229 -28.25 -9.30 7.24
CA TRP A 229 -28.59 -10.39 6.32
C TRP A 229 -27.43 -10.73 5.39
N ILE A 230 -26.89 -9.71 4.71
CA ILE A 230 -25.73 -9.87 3.83
C ILE A 230 -24.55 -10.43 4.63
N SER A 231 -24.24 -9.83 5.78
CA SER A 231 -23.15 -10.27 6.65
C SER A 231 -23.34 -11.72 7.11
N GLY A 232 -24.53 -12.11 7.56
CA GLY A 232 -24.79 -13.49 7.99
C GLY A 232 -24.55 -14.51 6.87
N MET A 233 -25.01 -14.21 5.65
CA MET A 233 -24.80 -15.08 4.49
C MET A 233 -23.33 -15.11 4.03
N VAL A 234 -22.63 -13.97 4.06
CA VAL A 234 -21.19 -13.87 3.75
C VAL A 234 -20.36 -14.64 4.76
N ILE A 235 -20.66 -14.53 6.06
CA ILE A 235 -19.99 -15.29 7.13
C ILE A 235 -20.21 -16.80 6.94
N ALA A 236 -21.43 -17.22 6.59
CA ALA A 236 -21.74 -18.61 6.30
C ALA A 236 -20.91 -19.16 5.12
N LEU A 237 -20.81 -18.38 4.03
CA LEU A 237 -19.99 -18.71 2.88
C LEU A 237 -18.49 -18.76 3.24
N SER A 238 -17.99 -17.74 3.93
CA SER A 238 -16.59 -17.65 4.38
C SER A 238 -16.20 -18.82 5.27
N THR A 239 -17.10 -19.22 6.18
CA THR A 239 -16.93 -20.39 7.05
C THR A 239 -16.83 -21.68 6.23
N TYR A 240 -17.62 -21.82 5.16
CA TYR A 240 -17.54 -22.97 4.27
C TYR A 240 -16.21 -22.98 3.49
N LEU A 241 -15.81 -21.84 2.91
CA LEU A 241 -14.52 -21.70 2.21
C LEU A 241 -13.35 -22.10 3.11
N ALA A 242 -13.32 -21.56 4.34
CA ALA A 242 -12.26 -21.82 5.31
C ALA A 242 -12.20 -23.26 5.80
N LYS A 243 -13.33 -23.98 5.85
CA LYS A 243 -13.37 -25.37 6.33
C LYS A 243 -13.14 -26.40 5.23
N GLU A 244 -13.62 -26.14 4.01
CA GLU A 244 -13.75 -27.18 2.98
C GLU A 244 -12.93 -26.93 1.71
N ILE A 245 -12.71 -25.66 1.33
CA ILE A 245 -12.03 -25.32 0.06
C ILE A 245 -10.56 -25.01 0.29
N PHE A 246 -10.26 -24.02 1.13
CA PHE A 246 -8.88 -23.58 1.37
C PHE A 246 -7.95 -24.68 1.90
N PRO A 247 -8.35 -25.52 2.88
CA PRO A 247 -7.50 -26.62 3.33
C PRO A 247 -7.11 -27.59 2.21
N LYS A 248 -8.06 -27.97 1.34
CA LYS A 248 -7.80 -28.86 0.20
C LYS A 248 -6.86 -28.23 -0.82
N GLN A 249 -7.00 -26.92 -1.08
CA GLN A 249 -6.09 -26.21 -1.98
C GLN A 249 -4.66 -26.16 -1.41
N ILE A 250 -4.52 -25.98 -0.10
CA ILE A 250 -3.22 -25.96 0.58
C ILE A 250 -2.56 -27.35 0.55
N GLU A 251 -3.32 -28.42 0.79
CA GLU A 251 -2.83 -29.79 0.68
C GLU A 251 -2.27 -30.05 -0.73
N VAL A 252 -3.02 -29.69 -1.78
CA VAL A 252 -2.56 -29.83 -3.18
C VAL A 252 -1.31 -28.99 -3.46
N LEU A 253 -1.23 -27.76 -2.93
CA LEU A 253 -0.03 -26.90 -3.07
C LEU A 253 1.19 -27.50 -2.36
N GLN A 254 1.02 -28.09 -1.18
CA GLN A 254 2.10 -28.74 -0.42
C GLN A 254 2.58 -30.04 -1.08
N GLU A 255 1.66 -30.90 -1.52
CA GLU A 255 1.98 -32.15 -2.22
C GLU A 255 2.74 -31.87 -3.53
N SER A 256 2.31 -30.85 -4.27
CA SER A 256 2.97 -30.44 -5.52
C SER A 256 4.41 -29.92 -5.32
N SER A 257 4.75 -29.45 -4.13
CA SER A 257 6.11 -28.97 -3.79
C SER A 257 7.08 -30.11 -3.45
N SER A 258 6.57 -31.30 -3.15
CA SER A 258 7.35 -32.45 -2.68
C SER A 258 7.62 -33.53 -3.74
N SER A 259 6.93 -33.49 -4.88
CA SER A 259 7.00 -34.51 -5.93
C SER A 259 7.94 -34.12 -7.09
N SER A 260 8.54 -35.11 -7.76
CA SER A 260 9.49 -34.90 -8.88
C SER A 260 8.84 -34.52 -10.21
N ASP A 261 7.51 -34.65 -10.35
CA ASP A 261 6.70 -34.21 -11.51
C ASP A 261 6.14 -32.77 -11.30
N SER A 262 6.85 -31.96 -10.52
CA SER A 262 6.40 -30.72 -9.87
C SER A 262 5.94 -29.57 -10.79
N GLY A 263 6.26 -29.58 -12.08
CA GLY A 263 6.02 -28.44 -12.96
C GLY A 263 4.53 -28.18 -13.27
N SER A 264 3.80 -29.20 -13.71
CA SER A 264 2.43 -29.04 -14.22
C SER A 264 1.38 -29.01 -13.11
N THR A 265 1.51 -29.91 -12.12
CA THR A 265 0.57 -30.00 -11.00
C THR A 265 0.64 -28.77 -10.09
N ALA A 266 1.84 -28.26 -9.78
CA ALA A 266 1.99 -27.05 -8.98
C ALA A 266 1.45 -25.80 -9.72
N TYR A 267 1.64 -25.74 -11.04
CA TYR A 267 1.05 -24.67 -11.85
C TYR A 267 -0.48 -24.69 -11.81
N GLN A 268 -1.09 -25.88 -11.99
CA GLN A 268 -2.55 -26.02 -11.93
C GLN A 268 -3.12 -25.65 -10.55
N ALA A 269 -2.42 -26.01 -9.47
CA ALA A 269 -2.79 -25.64 -8.11
C ALA A 269 -2.77 -24.12 -7.89
N ARG A 270 -1.73 -23.42 -8.37
CA ARG A 270 -1.62 -21.96 -8.32
C ARG A 270 -2.73 -21.27 -9.12
N VAL A 271 -3.02 -21.75 -10.33
CA VAL A 271 -4.10 -21.21 -11.17
C VAL A 271 -5.47 -21.40 -10.49
N SER A 272 -5.70 -22.54 -9.86
CA SER A 272 -6.93 -22.82 -9.09
C SER A 272 -7.09 -21.87 -7.91
N TRP A 273 -6.01 -21.60 -7.18
CA TRP A 273 -5.98 -20.62 -6.09
C TRP A 273 -6.34 -19.20 -6.59
N LEU A 274 -5.66 -18.73 -7.64
CA LEU A 274 -5.91 -17.39 -8.20
C LEU A 274 -7.33 -17.25 -8.75
N SER A 275 -7.85 -18.27 -9.42
CA SER A 275 -9.23 -18.33 -9.89
C SER A 275 -10.24 -18.25 -8.73
N LEU A 276 -9.96 -18.93 -7.61
CA LEU A 276 -10.79 -18.82 -6.41
C LEU A 276 -10.80 -17.39 -5.86
N VAL A 277 -9.63 -16.76 -5.75
CA VAL A 277 -9.51 -15.37 -5.29
C VAL A 277 -10.25 -14.41 -6.23
N ASP A 278 -10.15 -14.61 -7.55
CA ASP A 278 -10.90 -13.80 -8.53
C ASP A 278 -12.41 -13.94 -8.37
N LEU A 279 -12.90 -15.16 -8.09
CA LEU A 279 -14.31 -15.38 -7.75
C LEU A 279 -14.71 -14.66 -6.46
N MET A 280 -13.85 -14.64 -5.44
CA MET A 280 -14.07 -13.92 -4.19
C MET A 280 -14.15 -12.40 -4.42
N ILE A 281 -13.17 -11.83 -5.14
CA ILE A 281 -13.15 -10.39 -5.48
C ILE A 281 -14.39 -10.01 -6.31
N SER A 282 -14.75 -10.83 -7.30
CA SER A 282 -15.94 -10.61 -8.13
C SER A 282 -17.24 -10.69 -7.32
N PHE A 283 -17.33 -11.64 -6.40
CA PHE A 283 -18.46 -11.77 -5.49
C PHE A 283 -18.61 -10.53 -4.60
N ASP A 284 -17.53 -10.11 -3.95
CA ASP A 284 -17.54 -8.92 -3.08
C ASP A 284 -17.94 -7.66 -3.85
N LYS A 285 -17.40 -7.44 -5.06
CA LYS A 285 -17.82 -6.31 -5.92
C LYS A 285 -19.32 -6.32 -6.16
N ARG A 286 -19.92 -7.47 -6.47
CA ARG A 286 -21.37 -7.57 -6.68
C ARG A 286 -22.17 -7.33 -5.40
N ILE A 287 -21.65 -7.73 -4.24
CA ILE A 287 -22.27 -7.42 -2.94
C ILE A 287 -22.20 -5.92 -2.66
N GLN A 288 -21.09 -5.26 -2.98
CA GLN A 288 -20.95 -3.82 -2.83
C GLN A 288 -21.92 -3.06 -3.73
N ASP A 289 -22.04 -3.46 -5.00
CA ASP A 289 -23.03 -2.88 -5.91
C ASP A 289 -24.46 -3.03 -5.36
N LEU A 290 -24.79 -4.18 -4.76
CA LEU A 290 -26.09 -4.43 -4.13
C LEU A 290 -26.35 -3.47 -2.96
N ILE A 291 -25.34 -3.20 -2.13
CA ILE A 291 -25.46 -2.28 -0.98
C ILE A 291 -25.60 -0.82 -1.46
N LEU A 292 -24.76 -0.42 -2.42
CA LEU A 292 -24.76 0.93 -2.99
C LEU A 292 -26.08 1.25 -3.73
N SER A 293 -26.64 0.27 -4.43
CA SER A 293 -27.92 0.42 -5.15
C SER A 293 -29.09 0.84 -4.25
N ALA A 294 -28.94 0.60 -2.94
CA ALA A 294 -29.97 0.87 -1.96
C ALA A 294 -29.71 2.12 -1.09
N GLY A 295 -28.75 2.96 -1.49
CA GLY A 295 -28.48 4.26 -0.87
C GLY A 295 -27.79 4.21 0.49
N LEU A 296 -27.33 3.03 0.93
CA LEU A 296 -26.49 2.90 2.12
C LEU A 296 -25.06 3.34 1.79
N LEU A 297 -24.65 4.47 2.35
CA LEU A 297 -23.24 4.82 2.43
C LEU A 297 -22.62 4.00 3.56
N LEU A 298 -21.90 2.92 3.22
CA LEU A 298 -20.93 2.33 4.13
C LEU A 298 -19.93 3.42 4.46
N THR A 299 -20.00 3.96 5.67
CA THR A 299 -19.03 4.94 6.13
C THR A 299 -17.66 4.27 6.15
N VAL A 300 -16.74 4.79 5.34
CA VAL A 300 -15.33 4.38 5.12
C VAL A 300 -14.53 4.14 6.42
N LYS A 301 -15.08 4.45 7.60
CA LYS A 301 -14.39 4.40 8.90
C LYS A 301 -14.66 3.16 9.75
N ASP A 302 -15.57 2.26 9.36
CA ASP A 302 -15.85 1.04 10.13
C ASP A 302 -15.22 -0.18 9.46
N ASP A 303 -13.91 -0.40 9.65
CA ASP A 303 -13.19 -1.63 9.24
C ASP A 303 -13.96 -2.89 9.66
N ASP A 304 -14.56 -2.87 10.85
CA ASP A 304 -15.39 -3.94 11.40
C ASP A 304 -16.64 -4.24 10.55
N SER A 305 -17.24 -3.23 9.92
CA SER A 305 -18.43 -3.41 9.07
C SER A 305 -18.06 -4.05 7.73
N TRP A 306 -16.91 -3.65 7.18
CA TRP A 306 -16.45 -4.12 5.88
C TRP A 306 -15.91 -5.56 5.95
N GLN A 307 -15.20 -5.90 7.03
CA GLN A 307 -14.79 -7.29 7.30
C GLN A 307 -16.00 -8.25 7.37
N ARG A 308 -17.14 -7.79 7.88
CA ARG A 308 -18.34 -8.61 8.04
C ARG A 308 -19.10 -8.89 6.74
N ILE A 309 -18.82 -8.12 5.68
CA ILE A 309 -19.55 -8.14 4.41
C ILE A 309 -18.67 -8.65 3.26
N SER A 310 -17.36 -8.78 3.48
CA SER A 310 -16.40 -9.29 2.51
C SER A 310 -16.07 -10.75 2.76
N VAL A 311 -16.08 -11.59 1.71
CA VAL A 311 -15.59 -12.97 1.82
C VAL A 311 -14.06 -13.05 1.95
N LEU A 312 -13.34 -11.97 1.62
CA LEU A 312 -11.89 -11.86 1.82
C LEU A 312 -11.52 -11.76 3.30
N CYS A 313 -12.49 -11.64 4.21
CA CYS A 313 -12.26 -11.74 5.65
C CYS A 313 -11.65 -13.08 6.08
N VAL A 314 -11.76 -14.12 5.24
CA VAL A 314 -11.09 -15.41 5.46
C VAL A 314 -9.57 -15.22 5.63
N PHE A 315 -8.98 -14.26 4.92
CA PHE A 315 -7.56 -13.91 5.08
C PHE A 315 -7.27 -13.12 6.36
N CYS A 316 -8.27 -12.47 6.96
CA CYS A 316 -8.16 -11.84 8.27
C CYS A 316 -8.06 -12.87 9.39
N ASP A 317 -8.83 -13.95 9.30
CA ASP A 317 -8.77 -15.06 10.25
C ASP A 317 -7.50 -15.91 10.08
N ARG A 318 -6.96 -15.98 8.85
CA ARG A 318 -5.81 -16.79 8.45
C ARG A 318 -4.80 -15.98 7.63
N PRO A 319 -3.93 -15.18 8.28
CA PRO A 319 -2.91 -14.39 7.58
C PRO A 319 -1.88 -15.27 6.87
N ASP A 320 -1.71 -16.53 7.28
CA ASP A 320 -0.88 -17.51 6.58
C ASP A 320 -1.37 -17.78 5.15
N TRP A 321 -2.68 -17.73 4.91
CA TRP A 321 -3.25 -17.90 3.56
C TRP A 321 -3.05 -16.66 2.69
N LEU A 322 -3.04 -15.48 3.32
CA LEU A 322 -2.71 -14.23 2.63
C LEU A 322 -1.26 -14.25 2.13
N GLN A 323 -0.33 -14.77 2.94
CA GLN A 323 1.07 -14.95 2.57
C GLN A 323 1.22 -15.88 1.35
N VAL A 324 0.49 -17.00 1.34
CA VAL A 324 0.47 -17.93 0.20
C VAL A 324 -0.03 -17.23 -1.07
N TRP A 325 -1.11 -16.44 -0.95
CA TRP A 325 -1.62 -15.69 -2.10
C TRP A 325 -0.59 -14.67 -2.61
N ALA A 326 -0.01 -13.85 -1.73
CA ALA A 326 1.00 -12.87 -2.08
C ALA A 326 2.22 -13.51 -2.77
N GLU A 327 2.66 -14.67 -2.28
CA GLU A 327 3.78 -15.43 -2.85
C GLU A 327 3.48 -15.95 -4.26
N ILE A 328 2.27 -16.49 -4.49
CA ILE A 328 1.85 -16.97 -5.81
C ILE A 328 1.82 -15.81 -6.83
N GLU A 329 1.20 -14.69 -6.47
CA GLU A 329 1.08 -13.49 -7.30
C GLU A 329 2.46 -12.90 -7.64
N ARG A 330 3.32 -12.80 -6.63
CA ARG A 330 4.70 -12.34 -6.75
C ARG A 330 5.48 -13.23 -7.72
N GLN A 331 5.41 -14.55 -7.56
CA GLN A 331 6.16 -15.48 -8.38
C GLN A 331 5.69 -15.48 -9.85
N GLU A 332 4.37 -15.42 -10.09
CA GLU A 332 3.84 -15.34 -11.45
C GLU A 332 4.22 -14.03 -12.14
N SER A 333 4.13 -12.91 -11.41
CA SER A 333 4.52 -11.59 -11.89
C SER A 333 6.02 -11.53 -12.20
N LEU A 334 6.87 -12.04 -11.31
CA LEU A 334 8.33 -12.09 -11.52
C LEU A 334 8.71 -12.96 -12.71
N ASN A 335 8.04 -14.10 -12.93
CA ASN A 335 8.31 -14.95 -14.08
C ASN A 335 8.01 -14.22 -15.40
N LYS A 336 6.89 -13.48 -15.47
CA LYS A 336 6.54 -12.64 -16.62
C LYS A 336 7.50 -11.45 -16.80
N LEU A 337 7.95 -10.85 -15.70
CA LEU A 337 8.87 -9.72 -15.75
C LEU A 337 10.29 -10.13 -16.14
N ARG A 338 10.78 -11.30 -15.70
CA ARG A 338 12.12 -11.79 -16.05
C ARG A 338 12.31 -11.92 -17.56
N SER A 339 11.34 -12.53 -18.24
CA SER A 339 11.40 -12.62 -19.70
C SER A 339 11.35 -11.25 -20.39
N ALA A 340 10.64 -10.27 -19.81
CA ALA A 340 10.65 -8.90 -20.32
C ALA A 340 11.96 -8.15 -20.03
N MET A 341 12.61 -8.40 -18.88
CA MET A 341 13.88 -7.79 -18.51
C MET A 341 15.05 -8.33 -19.35
N ASP A 342 15.03 -9.60 -19.74
CA ASP A 342 16.08 -10.20 -20.56
C ASP A 342 16.11 -9.68 -22.01
N LEU A 343 15.03 -9.05 -22.46
CA LEU A 343 14.95 -8.46 -23.79
C LEU A 343 15.62 -7.08 -23.81
N GLU A 344 16.81 -7.00 -24.41
CA GLU A 344 17.60 -5.76 -24.53
C GLU A 344 16.81 -4.59 -25.14
N LYS A 345 15.90 -4.87 -26.08
CA LYS A 345 15.03 -3.86 -26.71
C LYS A 345 14.19 -3.10 -25.67
N ASN A 346 13.78 -3.74 -24.58
CA ASN A 346 12.95 -3.11 -23.55
C ASN A 346 13.74 -2.12 -22.68
N TRP A 347 15.07 -2.17 -22.71
CA TRP A 347 15.95 -1.21 -22.02
C TRP A 347 16.21 0.07 -22.81
N SER A 348 15.83 0.10 -24.09
CA SER A 348 15.87 1.33 -24.88
C SER A 348 14.72 2.27 -24.51
N THR A 349 14.94 3.58 -24.67
CA THR A 349 13.85 4.57 -24.62
C THR A 349 12.92 4.30 -25.81
N GLY A 350 11.63 4.11 -25.54
CA GLY A 350 10.65 3.82 -26.59
C GLY A 350 10.68 4.90 -27.66
N ILE A 351 10.53 4.51 -28.93
CA ILE A 351 10.42 5.45 -30.05
C ILE A 351 9.29 6.43 -29.73
N ARG A 352 9.65 7.72 -29.61
CA ARG A 352 8.79 8.88 -29.40
C ARG A 352 7.59 8.81 -30.36
N GLY A 353 6.41 8.39 -29.89
CA GLY A 353 5.30 8.18 -30.82
C GLY A 353 3.89 7.83 -30.33
N THR A 354 3.61 7.38 -29.10
CA THR A 354 2.25 6.85 -28.83
C THR A 354 1.57 7.10 -27.49
N MET A 355 2.11 7.83 -26.52
CA MET A 355 1.33 8.19 -25.32
C MET A 355 1.78 9.53 -24.72
N LEU A 356 0.85 10.50 -24.78
CA LEU A 356 0.74 11.75 -24.02
C LEU A 356 2.05 12.41 -23.54
N GLU A 357 2.51 13.39 -24.32
CA GLU A 357 3.63 14.30 -24.03
C GLU A 357 3.34 15.27 -22.87
N TYR A 358 3.34 14.75 -21.64
CA TYR A 358 3.56 15.56 -20.45
C TYR A 358 4.57 14.80 -19.57
N SER A 359 5.82 15.30 -19.53
CA SER A 359 6.99 14.76 -18.80
C SER A 359 7.88 13.74 -19.54
N ASP A 360 8.57 14.17 -20.60
CA ASP A 360 9.70 13.44 -21.20
C ASP A 360 11.02 13.65 -20.39
N ASP A 361 10.93 14.12 -19.14
CA ASP A 361 12.09 14.51 -18.32
C ASP A 361 12.91 13.31 -17.83
N TYR A 362 12.25 12.14 -17.67
CA TYR A 362 12.86 10.96 -17.06
C TYR A 362 13.65 10.08 -18.02
N LYS A 363 13.39 10.16 -19.34
CA LYS A 363 13.99 9.28 -20.37
C LYS A 363 13.97 7.80 -19.97
N ALA A 364 12.83 7.36 -19.43
CA ALA A 364 12.68 6.04 -18.86
C ALA A 364 12.66 4.95 -19.96
N PRO A 365 13.36 3.82 -19.77
CA PRO A 365 13.26 2.65 -20.64
C PRO A 365 11.85 2.05 -20.71
N VAL A 366 11.51 1.37 -21.81
CA VAL A 366 10.18 0.70 -21.97
C VAL A 366 9.87 -0.28 -20.84
N ILE A 367 10.87 -1.01 -20.34
CA ILE A 367 10.71 -1.98 -19.23
C ILE A 367 10.09 -1.35 -17.98
N THR A 368 10.33 -0.05 -17.74
CA THR A 368 9.75 0.66 -16.59
C THR A 368 8.23 0.70 -16.62
N SER A 369 7.65 0.91 -17.81
CA SER A 369 6.19 0.90 -18.00
C SER A 369 5.58 -0.48 -17.74
N VAL A 370 6.28 -1.56 -18.12
CA VAL A 370 5.86 -2.94 -17.91
C VAL A 370 5.89 -3.31 -16.42
N VAL A 371 6.97 -2.94 -15.73
CA VAL A 371 7.10 -3.16 -14.28
C VAL A 371 6.07 -2.32 -13.52
N HIS A 372 5.89 -1.04 -13.89
CA HIS A 372 4.87 -0.17 -13.30
C HIS A 372 3.46 -0.73 -13.46
N HIS A 373 3.10 -1.20 -14.66
CA HIS A 373 1.80 -1.80 -14.91
C HIS A 373 1.59 -3.07 -14.08
N THR A 374 2.61 -3.93 -13.98
CA THR A 374 2.56 -5.14 -13.15
C THR A 374 2.34 -4.80 -11.67
N LEU A 375 3.09 -3.82 -11.13
CA LEU A 375 2.93 -3.36 -9.74
C LEU A 375 1.54 -2.77 -9.51
N SER A 376 1.04 -1.94 -10.44
CA SER A 376 -0.30 -1.34 -10.36
C SER A 376 -1.39 -2.40 -10.29
N LEU A 377 -1.31 -3.44 -11.13
CA LEU A 377 -2.25 -4.56 -11.12
C LEU A 377 -2.23 -5.31 -9.77
N LEU A 378 -1.05 -5.53 -9.19
CA LEU A 378 -0.93 -6.19 -7.88
C LEU A 378 -1.54 -5.34 -6.75
N ILE A 379 -1.30 -4.03 -6.78
CA ILE A 379 -1.89 -3.09 -5.82
C ILE A 379 -3.41 -3.05 -5.97
N ASP A 380 -3.93 -3.04 -7.20
CA ASP A 380 -5.37 -3.06 -7.46
C ASP A 380 -6.04 -4.34 -6.94
N ARG A 381 -5.32 -5.47 -6.95
CA ARG A 381 -5.78 -6.74 -6.35
C ARG A 381 -5.82 -6.71 -4.83
N ALA A 382 -5.02 -5.87 -4.19
CA ALA A 382 -5.02 -5.69 -2.73
C ALA A 382 -6.19 -4.81 -2.24
N ARG A 383 -6.70 -3.88 -3.06
CA ARG A 383 -7.76 -2.93 -2.66
C ARG A 383 -8.99 -3.58 -2.01
N PRO A 384 -9.50 -4.74 -2.49
CA PRO A 384 -10.68 -5.37 -1.90
C PRO A 384 -10.43 -5.98 -0.51
N ILE A 385 -9.17 -6.14 -0.07
CA ILE A 385 -8.84 -6.71 1.25
C ILE A 385 -9.43 -5.80 2.34
N PRO A 386 -10.23 -6.35 3.27
CA PRO A 386 -11.02 -5.53 4.17
C PRO A 386 -10.21 -4.90 5.31
N SER A 387 -9.16 -5.57 5.77
CA SER A 387 -8.25 -5.04 6.80
C SER A 387 -7.16 -4.19 6.15
N ILE A 388 -7.04 -2.93 6.58
CA ILE A 388 -6.00 -2.01 6.08
C ILE A 388 -4.60 -2.53 6.43
N THR A 389 -4.41 -3.11 7.63
CA THR A 389 -3.13 -3.69 8.05
C THR A 389 -2.71 -4.86 7.16
N LEU A 390 -3.63 -5.78 6.90
CA LEU A 390 -3.35 -6.94 6.03
C LEU A 390 -3.21 -6.55 4.56
N ARG A 391 -3.91 -5.49 4.13
CA ARG A 391 -3.70 -4.90 2.79
C ARG A 391 -2.27 -4.37 2.65
N ALA A 392 -1.78 -3.63 3.65
CA ALA A 392 -0.40 -3.15 3.67
C ALA A 392 0.59 -4.31 3.67
N GLU A 393 0.38 -5.34 4.50
CA GLU A 393 1.22 -6.53 4.52
C GLU A 393 1.24 -7.25 3.16
N PHE A 394 0.09 -7.43 2.51
CA PHE A 394 0.02 -8.05 1.19
C PHE A 394 0.84 -7.27 0.15
N ILE A 395 0.73 -5.94 0.14
CA ILE A 395 1.50 -5.07 -0.77
C ILE A 395 3.00 -5.18 -0.47
N SER A 396 3.40 -5.11 0.80
CA SER A 396 4.80 -5.29 1.21
C SER A 396 5.35 -6.66 0.80
N MET A 397 4.59 -7.74 0.95
CA MET A 397 5.06 -9.09 0.62
C MET A 397 5.12 -9.38 -0.89
N SER A 398 4.29 -8.70 -1.69
CA SER A 398 4.19 -8.94 -3.13
C SER A 398 4.96 -7.93 -3.96
N ALA A 399 4.70 -6.64 -3.79
CA ALA A 399 5.22 -5.56 -4.62
C ALA A 399 6.67 -5.18 -4.29
N ALA A 400 7.02 -5.08 -3.00
CA ALA A 400 8.36 -4.66 -2.57
C ALA A 400 9.48 -5.60 -3.06
N PRO A 401 9.33 -6.94 -3.01
CA PRO A 401 10.31 -7.85 -3.60
C PRO A 401 10.45 -7.71 -5.12
N ILE A 402 9.39 -7.33 -5.84
CA ILE A 402 9.47 -7.11 -7.29
C ILE A 402 10.35 -5.89 -7.59
N ILE A 403 10.19 -4.81 -6.82
CA ILE A 403 11.04 -3.62 -6.94
C ILE A 403 12.49 -3.96 -6.59
N SER A 404 12.71 -4.73 -5.52
CA SER A 404 14.04 -5.17 -5.11
C SER A 404 14.72 -6.07 -6.16
N GLU A 405 13.99 -7.01 -6.77
CA GLU A 405 14.49 -7.85 -7.85
C GLU A 405 14.82 -7.01 -9.10
N PHE A 406 13.99 -6.02 -9.44
CA PHE A 406 14.25 -5.10 -10.54
C PHE A 406 15.51 -4.27 -10.30
N LEU A 407 15.68 -3.74 -9.08
CA LEU A 407 16.90 -3.05 -8.66
C LEU A 407 18.14 -3.96 -8.74
N GLY A 408 18.04 -5.18 -8.23
CA GLY A 408 19.12 -6.17 -8.32
C GLY A 408 19.48 -6.54 -9.76
N TYR A 409 18.51 -6.54 -10.68
CA TYR A 409 18.77 -6.70 -12.10
C TYR A 409 19.51 -5.49 -12.70
N MET A 410 19.05 -4.27 -12.42
CA MET A 410 19.71 -3.04 -12.85
C MET A 410 21.16 -2.96 -12.33
N LEU A 411 21.39 -3.36 -11.08
CA LEU A 411 22.72 -3.40 -10.47
C LEU A 411 23.65 -4.37 -11.20
N ARG A 412 23.23 -5.61 -11.42
CA ARG A 412 24.02 -6.60 -12.18
C ARG A 412 24.36 -6.10 -13.57
N ARG A 413 23.38 -5.53 -14.27
CA ARG A 413 23.56 -4.96 -15.61
C ARG A 413 24.61 -3.84 -15.64
N CYS A 414 24.67 -3.00 -14.61
CA CYS A 414 25.69 -1.95 -14.48
C CYS A 414 27.07 -2.52 -14.10
N GLN A 415 27.11 -3.48 -13.19
CA GLN A 415 28.36 -4.16 -12.78
C GLN A 415 28.99 -4.94 -13.94
N GLU A 416 28.20 -5.59 -14.77
CA GLU A 416 28.68 -6.25 -15.99
C GLU A 416 29.27 -5.24 -16.99
N ALA A 417 28.62 -4.09 -17.17
CA ALA A 417 29.13 -3.01 -18.02
C ALA A 417 30.47 -2.45 -17.49
N GLU A 418 30.58 -2.25 -16.18
CA GLU A 418 31.81 -1.82 -15.50
C GLU A 418 32.90 -2.89 -15.60
N GLY A 419 32.60 -4.16 -15.31
CA GLY A 419 33.57 -5.25 -15.31
C GLY A 419 34.15 -5.58 -16.69
N LEU A 420 33.34 -5.45 -17.75
CA LEU A 420 33.77 -5.78 -19.11
C LEU A 420 34.56 -4.66 -19.79
N THR A 421 34.26 -3.40 -19.49
CA THR A 421 34.78 -2.25 -20.26
C THR A 421 35.38 -1.14 -19.40
N ALA A 422 35.37 -1.26 -18.07
CA ALA A 422 35.66 -0.17 -17.14
C ALA A 422 34.86 1.11 -17.45
N LEU A 423 33.67 0.96 -18.07
CA LEU A 423 32.82 2.02 -18.61
C LEU A 423 33.54 2.94 -19.63
N ALA A 424 34.59 2.45 -20.29
CA ALA A 424 35.28 3.20 -21.34
C ALA A 424 34.54 3.16 -22.68
N ASP A 425 33.64 2.18 -22.87
CA ASP A 425 32.83 2.01 -24.07
C ASP A 425 31.52 2.81 -23.99
N ASP A 426 31.16 3.48 -25.08
CA ASP A 426 29.95 4.33 -25.14
C ASP A 426 28.67 3.50 -24.90
N ASN A 427 28.63 2.25 -25.37
CA ASN A 427 27.48 1.38 -25.16
C ASN A 427 27.35 0.96 -23.68
N ALA A 428 28.46 0.79 -22.96
CA ALA A 428 28.46 0.53 -21.53
C ALA A 428 27.92 1.73 -20.73
N VAL A 429 28.34 2.95 -21.08
CA VAL A 429 27.83 4.19 -20.47
C VAL A 429 26.34 4.38 -20.74
N LEU A 430 25.88 4.07 -21.96
CA LEU A 430 24.46 4.13 -22.33
C LEU A 430 23.62 3.13 -21.54
N LYS A 431 24.10 1.90 -21.34
CA LYS A 431 23.44 0.89 -20.50
C LYS A 431 23.29 1.34 -19.05
N VAL A 432 24.34 1.91 -18.46
CA VAL A 432 24.27 2.46 -17.08
C VAL A 432 23.30 3.64 -17.04
N SER A 433 23.30 4.50 -18.06
CA SER A 433 22.40 5.65 -18.16
C SER A 433 20.92 5.22 -18.19
N GLN A 434 20.60 4.17 -18.95
CA GLN A 434 19.25 3.58 -18.99
C GLN A 434 18.80 3.06 -17.62
N SER A 435 19.69 2.38 -16.90
CA SER A 435 19.42 1.90 -15.54
C SER A 435 19.21 3.04 -14.54
N ILE A 436 20.00 4.11 -14.62
CA ILE A 436 19.83 5.31 -13.78
C ILE A 436 18.46 5.98 -14.05
N ASN A 437 18.08 6.12 -15.33
CA ASN A 437 16.77 6.68 -15.69
C ASN A 437 15.61 5.81 -15.19
N ALA A 438 15.74 4.49 -15.30
CA ALA A 438 14.75 3.56 -14.75
C ALA A 438 14.61 3.72 -13.23
N ALA A 439 15.72 3.81 -12.51
CA ALA A 439 15.72 4.03 -11.06
C ALA A 439 15.07 5.38 -10.69
N ARG A 440 15.33 6.46 -11.45
CA ARG A 440 14.73 7.77 -11.22
C ARG A 440 13.23 7.79 -11.44
N TYR A 441 12.77 7.11 -12.48
CA TYR A 441 11.34 6.96 -12.77
C TYR A 441 10.63 6.27 -11.60
N PHE A 442 11.16 5.13 -11.12
CA PHE A 442 10.56 4.41 -10.00
C PHE A 442 10.65 5.16 -8.68
N GLU A 443 11.76 5.83 -8.39
CA GLU A 443 11.87 6.68 -7.19
C GLU A 443 10.75 7.73 -7.19
N SER A 444 10.51 8.39 -8.32
CA SER A 444 9.48 9.44 -8.42
C SER A 444 8.07 8.84 -8.34
N THR A 445 7.82 7.74 -9.07
CA THR A 445 6.50 7.08 -9.08
C THR A 445 6.13 6.53 -7.71
N LEU A 446 7.07 5.89 -7.01
CA LEU A 446 6.83 5.37 -5.67
C LEU A 446 6.59 6.51 -4.68
N ALA A 447 7.34 7.62 -4.78
CA ALA A 447 7.10 8.80 -3.96
C ALA A 447 5.70 9.38 -4.20
N GLU A 448 5.24 9.46 -5.45
CA GLU A 448 3.87 9.89 -5.79
C GLU A 448 2.82 8.94 -5.21
N TRP A 449 3.04 7.63 -5.26
CA TRP A 449 2.13 6.66 -4.63
C TRP A 449 2.06 6.84 -3.12
N CYS A 450 3.17 7.13 -2.45
CA CYS A 450 3.18 7.41 -1.02
C CYS A 450 2.33 8.64 -0.64
N GLU A 451 2.09 9.57 -1.57
CA GLU A 451 1.23 10.75 -1.35
C GLU A 451 -0.26 10.48 -1.62
N ASP A 452 -0.63 9.33 -2.21
CA ASP A 452 -2.03 8.96 -2.45
C ASP A 452 -2.72 8.60 -1.12
N VAL A 453 -3.98 9.04 -0.96
CA VAL A 453 -4.85 8.74 0.19
C VAL A 453 -4.87 7.25 0.50
N PHE A 454 -4.88 6.39 -0.53
CA PHE A 454 -4.85 4.95 -0.37
C PHE A 454 -3.64 4.46 0.44
N PHE A 455 -2.44 5.03 0.23
CA PHE A 455 -1.23 4.66 0.94
C PHE A 455 -1.08 5.39 2.28
N LEU A 456 -1.48 6.67 2.33
CA LEU A 456 -1.48 7.45 3.57
C LEU A 456 -2.38 6.84 4.66
N GLU A 457 -3.50 6.21 4.28
CA GLU A 457 -4.36 5.47 5.22
C GLU A 457 -3.62 4.30 5.87
N MET A 458 -2.73 3.62 5.14
CA MET A 458 -1.94 2.50 5.65
C MET A 458 -0.80 2.96 6.56
N GLU A 459 -0.19 4.12 6.28
CA GLU A 459 0.90 4.71 7.09
C GLU A 459 0.43 5.14 8.49
N ASN A 460 -0.79 5.63 8.62
CA ASN A 460 -1.32 6.10 9.91
C ASN A 460 -1.53 4.97 10.94
N LEU A 461 -1.40 3.71 10.53
CA LEU A 461 -1.58 2.52 11.37
C LEU A 461 -0.27 1.90 11.88
N THR A 462 0.90 2.32 11.39
CA THR A 462 2.19 1.80 11.86
C THR A 462 2.55 2.43 13.21
N VAL A 463 1.99 1.87 14.29
CA VAL A 463 2.17 2.34 15.68
C VAL A 463 3.64 2.24 16.19
N ASN A 464 4.56 1.65 15.42
CA ASN A 464 5.92 1.34 15.86
C ASN A 464 7.03 2.27 15.33
N GLY A 465 6.75 3.57 15.17
CA GLY A 465 7.80 4.60 15.13
C GLY A 465 8.66 4.69 13.86
N GLU A 466 8.46 3.82 12.88
CA GLU A 466 8.94 4.03 11.50
C GLU A 466 7.83 4.76 10.75
N SER A 467 7.74 6.08 10.95
CA SER A 467 6.86 6.95 10.17
C SER A 467 7.42 7.03 8.74
N GLY A 468 6.94 6.16 7.88
CA GLY A 468 7.35 6.12 6.49
C GLY A 468 6.39 5.32 5.64
N CYS A 469 6.37 5.64 4.36
CA CYS A 469 5.61 4.92 3.36
C CYS A 469 6.00 3.44 3.28
N ILE A 470 5.05 2.61 2.84
CA ILE A 470 5.23 1.17 2.60
C ILE A 470 6.47 0.88 1.74
N PHE A 471 6.81 1.78 0.81
CA PHE A 471 7.95 1.63 -0.10
C PHE A 471 9.19 2.46 0.29
N GLN A 472 9.25 2.95 1.54
CA GLN A 472 10.31 3.88 1.95
C GLN A 472 11.72 3.28 1.82
N GLN A 473 11.86 1.98 2.11
CA GLN A 473 13.12 1.27 1.98
C GLN A 473 13.55 1.16 0.50
N GLU A 474 12.63 0.79 -0.38
CA GLU A 474 12.87 0.67 -1.81
C GLU A 474 13.24 2.02 -2.44
N ILE A 475 12.55 3.10 -2.04
CA ILE A 475 12.87 4.47 -2.47
C ILE A 475 14.30 4.84 -2.07
N ASN A 476 14.73 4.49 -0.86
CA ASN A 476 16.08 4.77 -0.39
C ASN A 476 17.13 3.99 -1.20
N HIS A 477 16.91 2.69 -1.44
CA HIS A 477 17.83 1.89 -2.26
C HIS A 477 17.94 2.40 -3.71
N LEU A 478 16.83 2.89 -4.30
CA LEU A 478 16.85 3.50 -5.63
C LEU A 478 17.66 4.80 -5.66
N LYS A 479 17.56 5.63 -4.60
CA LYS A 479 18.35 6.86 -4.46
C LYS A 479 19.83 6.55 -4.31
N GLU A 480 20.19 5.61 -3.45
CA GLU A 480 21.57 5.16 -3.24
C GLU A 480 22.20 4.65 -4.54
N PHE A 481 21.47 3.80 -5.27
CA PHE A 481 21.88 3.29 -6.58
C PHE A 481 22.18 4.44 -7.57
N ARG A 482 21.30 5.43 -7.67
CA ARG A 482 21.51 6.58 -8.56
C ARG A 482 22.76 7.37 -8.20
N VAL A 483 22.96 7.67 -6.92
CA VAL A 483 24.12 8.43 -6.45
C VAL A 483 25.42 7.67 -6.74
N GLU A 484 25.47 6.37 -6.46
CA GLU A 484 26.66 5.54 -6.72
C GLU A 484 27.02 5.54 -8.22
N TRP A 485 26.06 5.26 -9.10
CA TRP A 485 26.36 5.09 -10.51
C TRP A 485 26.59 6.41 -11.25
N THR A 486 25.98 7.52 -10.80
CA THR A 486 26.32 8.87 -11.32
C THR A 486 27.73 9.30 -10.92
N ASP A 487 28.17 8.98 -9.71
CA ASP A 487 29.55 9.24 -9.26
C ASP A 487 30.57 8.40 -10.03
N LYS A 488 30.26 7.12 -10.28
CA LYS A 488 31.10 6.23 -11.11
C LYS A 488 31.26 6.75 -12.54
N ILE A 489 30.17 7.19 -13.19
CA ILE A 489 30.23 7.80 -14.53
C ILE A 489 31.15 9.04 -14.51
N SER A 490 30.96 9.92 -13.53
CA SER A 490 31.78 11.14 -13.36
C SER A 490 33.25 10.80 -13.22
N THR A 491 33.56 9.80 -12.38
CA THR A 491 34.93 9.31 -12.13
C THR A 491 35.59 8.75 -13.40
N VAL A 492 34.83 8.03 -14.24
CA VAL A 492 35.36 7.45 -15.48
C VAL A 492 35.71 8.54 -16.49
N ILE A 493 34.84 9.54 -16.66
CA ILE A 493 35.12 10.70 -17.52
C ILE A 493 36.36 11.44 -17.02
N LEU A 494 36.46 11.67 -15.71
CA LEU A 494 37.61 12.33 -15.09
C LEU A 494 38.92 11.55 -15.29
N ARG A 495 38.89 10.22 -15.17
CA ARG A 495 40.06 9.37 -15.48
C ARG A 495 40.46 9.46 -16.95
N GLY A 496 39.48 9.47 -17.86
CA GLY A 496 39.71 9.63 -19.29
C GLY A 496 40.28 11.01 -19.64
N PHE A 497 39.84 12.06 -18.94
CA PHE A 497 40.37 13.41 -19.05
C PHE A 497 41.78 13.53 -18.47
N ASP A 498 42.04 12.99 -17.27
CA ASP A 498 43.38 12.95 -16.66
C ASP A 498 44.38 12.28 -17.60
N ALA A 499 44.04 11.10 -18.14
CA ALA A 499 44.93 10.37 -19.04
C ALA A 499 45.36 11.19 -20.27
N ARG A 500 44.44 11.97 -20.86
CA ARG A 500 44.68 12.80 -22.06
C ARG A 500 45.31 14.16 -21.73
N SER A 501 45.02 14.72 -20.57
CA SER A 501 45.59 16.00 -20.13
C SER A 501 47.01 15.89 -19.57
N ARG A 502 47.52 14.67 -19.33
CA ARG A 502 48.88 14.43 -18.81
C ARG A 502 49.98 15.11 -19.62
N ASP A 503 49.90 15.11 -20.94
CA ASP A 503 50.94 15.70 -21.78
C ASP A 503 50.93 17.23 -21.69
N TYR A 504 49.73 17.82 -21.62
CA TYR A 504 49.54 19.23 -21.33
C TYR A 504 50.11 19.60 -19.94
N LEU A 505 49.83 18.82 -18.90
CA LEU A 505 50.31 19.10 -17.54
C LEU A 505 51.83 18.85 -17.36
N LYS A 506 52.41 17.90 -18.10
CA LYS A 506 53.85 17.61 -18.05
C LYS A 506 54.69 18.65 -18.78
N ASN A 507 54.15 19.33 -19.79
CA ASN A 507 54.89 20.32 -20.57
C ASN A 507 55.11 21.63 -19.81
N LYS A 508 55.97 21.59 -18.79
CA LYS A 508 56.28 22.76 -17.94
C LYS A 508 56.93 23.93 -18.69
N ARG A 509 57.49 23.70 -19.87
CA ARG A 509 58.18 24.72 -20.68
C ARG A 509 57.19 25.70 -21.32
N GLN A 510 55.97 25.24 -21.61
CA GLN A 510 54.91 26.07 -22.18
C GLN A 510 54.51 27.26 -21.30
N TRP A 511 54.90 27.28 -20.02
CA TRP A 511 54.59 28.41 -19.12
C TRP A 511 55.64 29.51 -19.15
N LEU A 512 56.77 29.29 -19.82
CA LEU A 512 57.91 30.22 -19.91
C LEU A 512 58.22 30.65 -21.36
N GLU A 513 57.78 29.87 -22.35
CA GLU A 513 58.03 30.14 -23.77
C GLU A 513 57.19 31.32 -24.30
N LYS A 514 57.87 32.26 -24.96
CA LYS A 514 57.24 33.37 -25.69
C LYS A 514 56.36 32.83 -26.81
N SER A 515 55.13 33.32 -26.91
CA SER A 515 54.14 32.81 -27.88
C SER A 515 54.26 33.53 -29.22
N ASP A 516 54.59 32.81 -30.30
CA ASP A 516 54.49 33.29 -31.69
C ASP A 516 53.15 32.90 -32.38
N GLY A 517 52.17 32.37 -31.62
CA GLY A 517 50.91 31.82 -32.14
C GLY A 517 49.71 31.95 -31.19
N PRO A 518 48.52 31.42 -31.57
CA PRO A 518 47.29 31.58 -30.81
C PRO A 518 47.45 31.07 -29.37
N ALA A 519 46.81 31.75 -28.42
CA ALA A 519 46.96 31.57 -26.99
C ALA A 519 46.37 30.25 -26.42
N VAL A 520 46.18 29.21 -27.24
CA VAL A 520 45.53 27.95 -26.84
C VAL A 520 46.42 26.74 -27.15
N SER A 521 46.59 25.87 -26.16
CA SER A 521 47.44 24.68 -26.18
C SER A 521 46.75 23.52 -26.91
N ARG A 522 47.31 23.04 -28.03
CA ARG A 522 46.72 21.96 -28.84
C ARG A 522 46.49 20.65 -28.06
N THR A 523 47.43 20.29 -27.18
CA THR A 523 47.31 19.09 -26.33
C THR A 523 46.19 19.20 -25.29
N PHE A 524 45.78 20.42 -24.93
CA PHE A 524 44.65 20.64 -24.04
C PHE A 524 43.32 20.52 -24.77
N ILE A 525 43.23 21.01 -26.02
CA ILE A 525 42.04 20.88 -26.87
C ILE A 525 41.63 19.41 -27.01
N GLU A 526 42.56 18.49 -27.26
CA GLU A 526 42.25 17.05 -27.36
C GLU A 526 41.61 16.48 -26.08
N SER A 527 42.06 16.91 -24.90
CA SER A 527 41.45 16.50 -23.63
C SER A 527 40.07 17.11 -23.40
N LEU A 528 39.87 18.35 -23.85
CA LEU A 528 38.61 19.06 -23.77
C LEU A 528 37.55 18.50 -24.73
N ASP A 529 37.94 18.18 -25.97
CA ASP A 529 37.09 17.56 -26.98
C ASP A 529 36.54 16.22 -26.50
N TYR A 530 37.41 15.37 -25.92
CA TYR A 530 36.99 14.10 -25.32
C TYR A 530 35.92 14.29 -24.24
N MET A 531 36.14 15.23 -23.32
CA MET A 531 35.19 15.50 -22.23
C MET A 531 33.87 16.07 -22.78
N GLN A 532 33.93 17.00 -23.73
CA GLN A 532 32.74 17.58 -24.37
C GLN A 532 31.93 16.51 -25.09
N GLU A 533 32.58 15.60 -25.81
CA GLU A 533 31.93 14.49 -26.50
C GLU A 533 31.20 13.57 -25.53
N GLN A 534 31.87 13.17 -24.45
CA GLN A 534 31.27 12.28 -23.43
C GLN A 534 30.09 12.95 -22.71
N LEU A 535 30.22 14.22 -22.31
CA LEU A 535 29.12 14.96 -21.68
C LEU A 535 27.93 15.16 -22.63
N SER A 536 28.19 15.42 -23.91
CA SER A 536 27.12 15.58 -24.92
C SER A 536 26.36 14.26 -25.15
N LYS A 537 27.05 13.12 -25.16
CA LYS A 537 26.41 11.80 -25.24
C LYS A 537 25.54 11.53 -24.01
N LEU A 538 26.05 11.83 -22.82
CA LEU A 538 25.30 11.69 -21.57
C LEU A 538 24.10 12.64 -21.49
N GLN A 539 24.20 13.84 -22.03
CA GLN A 539 23.06 14.75 -22.15
C GLN A 539 21.93 14.13 -22.98
N GLY A 540 22.26 13.30 -23.99
CA GLY A 540 21.29 12.51 -24.73
C GLY A 540 20.73 11.34 -23.92
N GLY A 541 21.58 10.60 -23.21
CA GLY A 541 21.22 9.34 -22.53
C GLY A 541 20.61 9.46 -21.13
N LEU A 542 21.04 10.41 -20.30
CA LEU A 542 20.58 10.58 -18.91
C LEU A 542 19.43 11.57 -18.79
N ASN A 543 18.59 11.38 -17.78
CA ASN A 543 17.61 12.37 -17.34
C ASN A 543 18.29 13.66 -16.87
N THR A 544 17.56 14.77 -16.92
CA THR A 544 18.11 16.12 -16.69
C THR A 544 18.74 16.29 -15.31
N VAL A 545 18.13 15.72 -14.27
CA VAL A 545 18.60 15.87 -12.88
C VAL A 545 19.92 15.13 -12.68
N ASP A 546 19.98 13.87 -13.11
CA ASP A 546 21.20 13.06 -12.98
C ASP A 546 22.32 13.56 -13.89
N PHE A 547 21.99 14.04 -15.10
CA PHE A 547 22.97 14.69 -15.97
C PHE A 547 23.60 15.91 -15.28
N VAL A 548 22.80 16.73 -14.59
CA VAL A 548 23.30 17.89 -13.84
C VAL A 548 24.26 17.49 -12.74
N THR A 549 23.95 16.42 -12.02
CA THR A 549 24.85 15.87 -10.99
C THR A 549 26.18 15.42 -11.60
N VAL A 550 26.14 14.70 -12.72
CA VAL A 550 27.33 14.18 -13.41
C VAL A 550 28.23 15.31 -13.90
N TRP A 551 27.71 16.26 -14.69
CA TRP A 551 28.59 17.29 -15.26
C TRP A 551 29.14 18.23 -14.18
N ARG A 552 28.42 18.49 -13.08
CA ARG A 552 28.94 19.24 -11.93
C ARG A 552 30.05 18.49 -11.21
N GLY A 553 29.90 17.16 -11.06
CA GLY A 553 30.94 16.28 -10.54
C GLY A 553 32.21 16.34 -11.41
N VAL A 554 32.04 16.26 -12.73
CA VAL A 554 33.15 16.41 -13.69
C VAL A 554 33.78 17.80 -13.60
N ALA A 555 33.00 18.89 -13.57
CA ALA A 555 33.54 20.26 -13.46
C ALA A 555 34.39 20.42 -12.18
N SER A 556 33.88 19.98 -11.03
CA SER A 556 34.61 19.98 -9.76
C SER A 556 35.89 19.15 -9.82
N GLY A 557 35.83 17.96 -10.44
CA GLY A 557 37.02 17.11 -10.60
C GLY A 557 38.07 17.74 -11.52
N VAL A 558 37.66 18.37 -12.62
CA VAL A 558 38.55 19.08 -13.54
C VAL A 558 39.19 20.31 -12.86
N ASP A 559 38.41 21.09 -12.10
CA ASP A 559 38.93 22.20 -11.28
C ASP A 559 40.07 21.73 -10.38
N GLN A 560 39.88 20.61 -9.68
CA GLN A 560 40.88 20.05 -8.77
C GLN A 560 42.11 19.49 -9.51
N LEU A 561 41.91 18.72 -10.59
CA LEU A 561 42.99 18.09 -11.36
C LEU A 561 43.89 19.13 -12.02
N LEU A 562 43.30 20.09 -12.72
CA LEU A 562 44.06 21.15 -13.38
C LEU A 562 44.70 22.08 -12.36
N PHE A 563 44.00 22.40 -11.26
CA PHE A 563 44.58 23.24 -10.21
C PHE A 563 45.83 22.58 -9.62
N ALA A 564 45.75 21.29 -9.29
CA ALA A 564 46.89 20.53 -8.80
C ALA A 564 48.01 20.48 -9.86
N GLY A 565 47.70 20.12 -11.10
CA GLY A 565 48.70 19.99 -12.16
C GLY A 565 49.44 21.30 -12.49
N ILE A 566 48.72 22.42 -12.55
CA ILE A 566 49.26 23.71 -12.99
C ILE A 566 49.93 24.46 -11.82
N PHE A 567 49.21 24.65 -10.71
CA PHE A 567 49.65 25.56 -9.65
C PHE A 567 50.48 24.90 -8.57
N THR A 568 50.30 23.60 -8.30
CA THR A 568 51.04 22.91 -7.24
C THR A 568 52.38 22.34 -7.71
N SER A 569 52.63 22.28 -9.02
CA SER A 569 53.81 21.65 -9.62
C SER A 569 55.12 22.46 -9.52
N GLY A 570 55.10 23.61 -8.85
CA GLY A 570 56.26 24.49 -8.61
C GLY A 570 56.80 25.15 -9.88
N THR A 571 55.99 25.21 -10.94
CA THR A 571 56.40 25.67 -12.26
C THR A 571 56.29 27.19 -12.33
N LYS A 572 57.34 27.87 -12.82
CA LYS A 572 57.34 29.32 -12.99
C LYS A 572 56.49 29.72 -14.21
N VAL A 573 55.74 30.81 -14.10
CA VAL A 573 54.81 31.30 -15.13
C VAL A 573 55.15 32.73 -15.57
N SER A 574 55.51 32.93 -16.83
CA SER A 574 55.75 34.23 -17.47
C SER A 574 54.45 34.91 -17.90
N SER A 575 54.50 36.19 -18.32
CA SER A 575 53.29 36.94 -18.71
C SER A 575 52.58 36.31 -19.90
N ASP A 576 53.34 35.85 -20.90
CA ASP A 576 52.82 35.07 -22.03
C ASP A 576 52.20 33.73 -21.58
N GLY A 577 52.75 33.11 -20.53
CA GLY A 577 52.19 31.90 -19.91
C GLY A 577 50.85 32.14 -19.22
N VAL A 578 50.63 33.33 -18.63
CA VAL A 578 49.34 33.73 -18.05
C VAL A 578 48.29 33.95 -19.13
N GLU A 579 48.66 34.62 -20.23
CA GLU A 579 47.77 34.81 -21.38
C GLU A 579 47.38 33.47 -22.04
N ARG A 580 48.34 32.54 -22.16
CA ARG A 580 48.08 31.17 -22.63
C ARG A 580 47.12 30.42 -21.70
N LEU A 581 47.35 30.47 -20.39
CA LEU A 581 46.44 29.86 -19.41
C LEU A 581 45.04 30.49 -19.47
N GLN A 582 44.94 31.80 -19.65
CA GLN A 582 43.67 32.49 -19.83
C GLN A 582 42.95 32.01 -21.09
N GLY A 583 43.65 31.86 -22.21
CA GLY A 583 43.11 31.31 -23.45
C GLY A 583 42.57 29.88 -23.24
N ASP A 584 43.39 29.00 -22.67
CA ASP A 584 43.03 27.61 -22.37
C ASP A 584 41.80 27.51 -21.46
N LEU A 585 41.77 28.27 -20.35
CA LEU A 585 40.62 28.30 -19.43
C LEU A 585 39.37 28.91 -20.07
N SER A 586 39.51 29.88 -20.97
CA SER A 586 38.37 30.46 -21.70
C SER A 586 37.69 29.41 -22.59
N VAL A 587 38.47 28.52 -23.23
CA VAL A 587 37.92 27.39 -24.00
C VAL A 587 37.21 26.39 -23.10
N LEU A 588 37.81 26.02 -21.96
CA LEU A 588 37.18 25.16 -20.96
C LEU A 588 35.82 25.75 -20.51
N PHE A 589 35.78 27.03 -20.17
CA PHE A 589 34.54 27.70 -19.76
C PHE A 589 33.52 27.76 -20.89
N ALA A 590 33.96 27.99 -22.13
CA ALA A 590 33.08 27.98 -23.29
C ALA A 590 32.39 26.62 -23.51
N ILE A 591 33.08 25.50 -23.25
CA ILE A 591 32.47 24.15 -23.33
C ILE A 591 31.31 24.02 -22.34
N PHE A 592 31.52 24.43 -21.08
CA PHE A 592 30.49 24.36 -20.05
C PHE A 592 29.37 25.41 -20.21
N SER A 593 29.56 26.42 -21.06
CA SER A 593 28.53 27.42 -21.37
C SER A 593 27.29 26.81 -22.04
N ALA A 594 27.43 25.62 -22.65
CA ALA A 594 26.32 24.84 -23.19
C ALA A 594 25.32 24.39 -22.12
N TRP A 595 25.75 24.25 -20.86
CA TRP A 595 24.92 23.71 -19.76
C TRP A 595 24.73 24.69 -18.60
N CYS A 596 25.45 25.82 -18.58
CA CYS A 596 25.30 26.83 -17.53
C CYS A 596 25.62 28.25 -18.01
N LEU A 597 24.97 29.25 -17.40
CA LEU A 597 25.17 30.67 -17.76
C LEU A 597 26.50 31.25 -17.24
N ARG A 598 27.06 30.68 -16.17
CA ARG A 598 28.28 31.17 -15.49
C ARG A 598 29.23 30.00 -15.19
N PRO A 599 29.94 29.48 -16.20
CA PRO A 599 30.82 28.31 -16.05
C PRO A 599 31.93 28.51 -15.02
N GLU A 600 32.49 29.72 -14.95
CA GLU A 600 33.55 30.10 -13.99
C GLU A 600 33.20 29.79 -12.53
N GLY A 601 31.91 29.84 -12.17
CA GLY A 601 31.45 29.53 -10.81
C GLY A 601 31.63 28.07 -10.41
N PHE A 602 31.76 27.16 -11.38
CA PHE A 602 32.03 25.73 -11.16
C PHE A 602 33.53 25.40 -11.15
N PHE A 603 34.40 26.38 -11.44
CA PHE A 603 35.86 26.27 -11.41
C PHE A 603 36.48 27.32 -10.47
N PRO A 604 36.11 27.32 -9.17
CA PRO A 604 36.52 28.37 -8.24
C PRO A 604 38.04 28.40 -8.04
N ARG A 605 38.74 27.25 -8.00
CA ARG A 605 40.18 27.24 -7.74
C ARG A 605 40.98 27.71 -8.94
N LEU A 606 40.59 27.29 -10.14
CA LEU A 606 41.23 27.74 -11.38
C LEU A 606 40.99 29.24 -11.63
N SER A 607 39.76 29.72 -11.43
CA SER A 607 39.45 31.14 -11.63
C SER A 607 40.15 32.04 -10.62
N GLU A 608 40.20 31.66 -9.34
CA GLU A 608 40.96 32.39 -8.32
C GLU A 608 42.47 32.32 -8.56
N GLY A 609 43.00 31.16 -8.97
CA GLY A 609 44.41 31.00 -9.30
C GLY A 609 44.85 31.87 -10.48
N LEU A 610 44.01 31.96 -11.51
CA LEU A 610 44.24 32.85 -12.66
C LEU A 610 44.17 34.33 -12.28
N ARG A 611 43.21 34.73 -11.41
CA ARG A 611 43.14 36.10 -10.89
C ARG A 611 44.42 36.46 -10.13
N LEU A 612 44.94 35.56 -9.30
CA LEU A 612 46.20 35.77 -8.59
C LEU A 612 47.39 35.99 -9.53
N LEU A 613 47.49 35.23 -10.62
CA LEU A 613 48.57 35.39 -11.60
C LEU A 613 48.49 36.71 -12.39
N LYS A 614 47.30 37.33 -12.46
CA LYS A 614 47.07 38.61 -13.14
C LYS A 614 47.32 39.85 -12.27
N ILE A 615 47.60 39.69 -10.98
CA ILE A 615 47.90 40.81 -10.08
C ILE A 615 49.27 41.40 -10.46
N ASP A 616 49.33 42.73 -10.55
CA ASP A 616 50.56 43.45 -10.87
C ASP A 616 51.60 43.36 -9.74
N GLU A 617 52.89 43.36 -10.10
CA GLU A 617 53.99 43.26 -9.13
C GLU A 617 53.94 44.38 -8.07
N GLN A 618 53.49 45.58 -8.46
CA GLN A 618 53.38 46.72 -7.55
C GLN A 618 52.37 46.48 -6.41
N GLN A 619 51.30 45.74 -6.67
CA GLN A 619 50.24 45.44 -5.69
C GLN A 619 50.64 44.30 -4.72
N LEU A 620 51.65 43.49 -5.09
CA LEU A 620 52.13 42.38 -4.26
C LEU A 620 53.28 42.78 -3.31
N ARG A 621 54.03 43.85 -3.65
CA ARG A 621 55.18 44.34 -2.86
C ARG A 621 54.81 44.88 -1.47
N GLU A 622 53.53 45.16 -1.21
CA GLU A 622 53.04 45.63 0.09
C GLU A 622 52.85 44.52 1.14
N GLY A 623 53.09 43.25 0.80
CA GLY A 623 52.97 42.13 1.75
C GLY A 623 51.53 41.81 2.18
N ALA A 624 50.53 42.45 1.57
CA ALA A 624 49.11 42.34 1.89
C ALA A 624 48.48 40.97 1.56
N PHE A 625 49.16 40.13 0.77
CA PHE A 625 48.67 38.80 0.38
C PHE A 625 48.57 37.76 1.51
N LYS A 626 49.11 38.07 2.70
CA LYS A 626 48.90 37.27 3.93
C LYS A 626 47.61 37.64 4.68
N ASP A 627 46.99 38.77 4.35
CA ASP A 627 45.73 39.22 4.95
C ASP A 627 44.53 38.56 4.25
N LYS A 628 43.68 37.90 5.04
CA LYS A 628 42.44 37.29 4.57
C LYS A 628 41.45 38.33 4.04
N ASN A 629 41.49 39.56 4.54
CA ASN A 629 40.60 40.63 4.08
C ASN A 629 41.01 41.10 2.68
N TRP A 630 42.31 41.31 2.45
CA TRP A 630 42.85 41.64 1.13
C TRP A 630 42.53 40.57 0.08
N LEU A 631 42.67 39.28 0.43
CA LEU A 631 42.29 38.17 -0.46
C LEU A 631 40.79 38.19 -0.81
N ARG A 632 39.93 38.50 0.16
CA ARG A 632 38.47 38.63 -0.08
C ARG A 632 38.11 39.82 -0.96
N GLU A 633 38.82 40.94 -0.82
CA GLU A 633 38.67 42.13 -1.66
C GLU A 633 39.03 41.83 -3.14
N HIS A 634 40.02 40.97 -3.36
CA HIS A 634 40.41 40.49 -4.69
C HIS A 634 39.59 39.27 -5.17
N GLY A 635 38.52 38.91 -4.44
CA GLY A 635 37.59 37.85 -4.83
C GLY A 635 38.11 36.43 -4.62
N ILE A 636 39.14 36.24 -3.80
CA ILE A 636 39.74 34.93 -3.47
C ILE A 636 39.12 34.42 -2.18
N ARG A 637 38.39 33.31 -2.26
CA ARG A 637 37.62 32.73 -1.14
C ARG A 637 37.83 31.22 -0.98
N HIS A 638 38.27 30.52 -2.02
CA HIS A 638 38.32 29.06 -2.09
C HIS A 638 39.75 28.51 -2.01
N LEU A 639 40.76 29.35 -2.24
CA LEU A 639 42.17 28.97 -2.10
C LEU A 639 42.67 28.98 -0.65
N ALA A 640 43.49 27.99 -0.29
CA ALA A 640 44.20 27.99 0.98
C ALA A 640 45.34 29.03 0.98
N ALA A 641 45.73 29.51 2.17
CA ALA A 641 46.80 30.49 2.31
C ALA A 641 48.14 29.97 1.73
N ALA A 642 48.44 28.68 1.95
CA ALA A 642 49.65 28.04 1.43
C ALA A 642 49.66 27.94 -0.11
N ASP A 643 48.50 27.71 -0.72
CA ASP A 643 48.38 27.65 -2.17
C ASP A 643 48.50 29.04 -2.79
N THR A 644 47.90 30.05 -2.16
CA THR A 644 47.99 31.46 -2.58
C THR A 644 49.45 31.93 -2.58
N GLU A 645 50.18 31.67 -1.49
CA GLU A 645 51.60 32.02 -1.39
C GLU A 645 52.44 31.31 -2.47
N ARG A 646 52.12 30.05 -2.77
CA ARG A 646 52.81 29.27 -3.81
C ARG A 646 52.58 29.82 -5.20
N ILE A 647 51.33 30.18 -5.53
CA ILE A 647 50.97 30.74 -6.85
C ILE A 647 51.72 32.07 -7.08
N ILE A 648 51.72 32.95 -6.07
CA ILE A 648 52.43 34.23 -6.14
C ILE A 648 53.93 34.03 -6.32
N LYS A 649 54.55 33.11 -5.56
CA LYS A 649 55.99 32.79 -5.69
C LYS A 649 56.38 32.23 -7.05
N ASN A 650 55.45 31.58 -7.74
CA ASN A 650 55.69 30.99 -9.05
C ASN A 650 55.51 31.99 -10.20
N ARG A 651 54.98 33.19 -9.95
CA ARG A 651 54.82 34.22 -10.98
C ARG A 651 56.18 34.87 -11.30
N VAL A 652 56.47 35.02 -12.59
CA VAL A 652 57.64 35.75 -13.10
C VAL A 652 57.15 36.98 -13.85
N TYR A 653 57.49 38.16 -13.33
CA TYR A 653 57.23 39.44 -13.99
C TYR A 653 58.37 39.72 -14.98
N ASP A 654 58.01 40.03 -16.22
CA ASP A 654 58.98 40.48 -17.21
C ASP A 654 59.41 41.91 -16.85
N ALA A 655 60.73 42.17 -16.93
CA ALA A 655 61.34 43.45 -16.57
C ALA A 655 61.20 44.51 -17.66
#